data_AF-A0A151DV00-F1
#
_entry.id   AF-A0A151DV00-F1
#
_cell.length_a   1.000
_cell.length_b   1.000
_cell.length_c   1.000
_cell.angle_alpha   90.00
_cell.angle_beta   90.00
_cell.angle_gamma   90.00
#
_symmetry.space_group_name_H-M   'P 1'
#
loop_
_entity.id
_entity.type
_entity.pdbx_description
1 polymer ?
#
loop_
_entity_poly.entity_id
_entity_poly.type
_entity_poly.pdbx_seq_one_letter_code
_entity_poly.pdbx_strand_id
1 'polypeptide(L)'
;MKNKRRKVWAVVFCILLLGTMFFVPASSMQGNSSSIVYQQNQSHKQYNDEEKDLGPLVPDRKYILYDEPAPMTKSTDNPDAGTKKDAGNEFDYATPLYPGECIDNTPGRGRTGTIASTDIFDWYFFSISQGQDVTITLVPQAGFNIDLFLLDNNQIEILSSTNPASDPEVVTHTAAYTGYHYIKLLYVSGTGIGDYNFTITITTQNDAGSGDDASDVFATALSITPGTYTGYLDMNDSYDFYKFFVNVGKGINFSLEMKNTALFSDFDITLFSPSGTLVYEEDAYYDDELLYPASETGEWRVRIDIFPGWVDVPHPTEWEYYSYGSGAYVLTFDIEESASIPPSIPQPQITPIANTLKVSNDPLSTKDEFGYLAAIPACNYVEGGTRYVAPIIYEGDDTPTSYYGTEGDRGTVDDTTQYLIDDWNAYLSNHGVTPFIYDVPTDSVIAAAQIAQNYWTSSDLAVVAVDGSGYMDDVKTILKRTKTLTRVVEVDEIQNDDPKISSDLGYMMLLGPKWCALGVNVTGISITSSSQAGALLTQVYPKYIDMSSDDWPTPYDGPGNAGDIYHPVSRIGLWSASTAVSNTQFDLLRVTKYAGDRFHVRVRNADSTLTAKITTTEPSDLLVFLVDPRGYVRAPDMPIWNGPVNPIHVWNGLENPTVNPWRCWNPEPHTECIAEVLHPEEGWWTVIVVPRYEVGPEKIRYTVTVDQRTVNAKRADAEISAANAAVIASLNHAPLLYVSEDAIPSVTATAFTALGVNKVIFVERGDIGTVSFPSGITVQADLTEMQDIVDHIKAYDDSENFITITSLKTGKGFFAPAAYLAAYHGSPVLRIEDAPGNPAAMADRIETWRLGDGDYYHGARAPAHLPDAREPVDQNPIRLLTAMLQFLRSKNSSVLPPLGMDADRYWRAEMHNETYEWIASYNLDLEGQEAYCFVAPRTDIYLPLHSVMIGNNSYAGHIPGDTPAYSSAIIVRSVLYPVIIFANPNRNTTTSQLMNFPDGDSWTYNNGQSELTYSSRTVKQCFSSHFRTFEGHCLWDAHLQEMNNGVSVFYYSGHGTGGSGISAQYYQTEHCNYPEQIWWDAWRGYSGYDRWRIVRNNGKSWYNPEPPSLYDIIQYDHVDRLLGNLKSCAVFYQSCSTGDGYGPMVYLDHGAVLWYGNAGSGLCPEADLMDDKFFEGTMLHGETVGQAYSKEVWLHYRDFTTLDPVAMYGSSTNRITTMQCIYGDPTLVIFSPEWTEPAPIMG
;
A
#
# COMPACT_ATOMS: atom_id res chain seq x y z
N MET A 1 -18.00 -53.18 -16.30
CA MET A 1 -16.75 -53.54 -17.03
C MET A 1 -15.71 -52.41 -17.16
N LYS A 2 -16.06 -51.11 -17.00
CA LYS A 2 -15.12 -49.97 -17.07
C LYS A 2 -14.08 -49.90 -15.91
N ASN A 3 -14.40 -50.41 -14.72
CA ASN A 3 -13.56 -50.27 -13.52
C ASN A 3 -12.35 -51.24 -13.46
N LYS A 4 -12.42 -52.41 -14.10
CA LYS A 4 -11.29 -53.36 -14.17
C LYS A 4 -10.23 -52.95 -15.20
N ARG A 5 -10.63 -52.36 -16.33
CA ARG A 5 -9.68 -51.84 -17.33
C ARG A 5 -8.91 -50.61 -16.83
N ARG A 6 -9.53 -49.70 -16.05
CA ARG A 6 -8.83 -48.58 -15.39
C ARG A 6 -7.82 -49.05 -14.34
N LYS A 7 -8.14 -50.05 -13.53
CA LYS A 7 -7.19 -50.63 -12.55
C LYS A 7 -6.03 -51.37 -13.22
N VAL A 8 -6.30 -52.12 -14.30
CA VAL A 8 -5.25 -52.80 -15.06
C VAL A 8 -4.38 -51.79 -15.83
N TRP A 9 -4.95 -50.73 -16.40
CA TRP A 9 -4.17 -49.64 -16.99
C TRP A 9 -3.36 -48.85 -15.96
N ALA A 10 -3.91 -48.55 -14.78
CA ALA A 10 -3.16 -47.92 -13.70
C ALA A 10 -2.01 -48.81 -13.18
N VAL A 11 -2.22 -50.13 -13.09
CA VAL A 11 -1.16 -51.08 -12.70
C VAL A 11 -0.12 -51.23 -13.82
N VAL A 12 -0.52 -51.31 -15.09
CA VAL A 12 0.40 -51.36 -16.23
C VAL A 12 1.15 -50.03 -16.39
N PHE A 13 0.52 -48.90 -16.09
CA PHE A 13 1.10 -47.56 -16.12
C PHE A 13 2.06 -47.33 -14.93
N CYS A 14 1.73 -47.78 -13.73
CA CYS A 14 2.66 -47.84 -12.60
C CYS A 14 3.83 -48.80 -12.87
N ILE A 15 3.60 -49.96 -13.50
CA ILE A 15 4.67 -50.89 -13.87
C ILE A 15 5.55 -50.32 -14.99
N LEU A 16 4.99 -49.54 -15.93
CA LEU A 16 5.78 -48.85 -16.96
C LEU A 16 6.60 -47.71 -16.36
N LEU A 17 6.01 -46.85 -15.51
CA LEU A 17 6.70 -45.74 -14.83
C LEU A 17 7.75 -46.26 -13.86
N LEU A 18 7.43 -47.22 -12.99
CA LEU A 18 8.41 -47.86 -12.11
C LEU A 18 9.46 -48.60 -12.96
N GLY A 19 9.07 -49.31 -14.02
CA GLY A 19 9.97 -50.04 -14.91
C GLY A 19 10.90 -49.17 -15.76
N THR A 20 10.56 -47.90 -16.05
CA THR A 20 11.46 -46.97 -16.76
C THR A 20 12.18 -46.03 -15.81
N MET A 21 11.62 -45.71 -14.64
CA MET A 21 12.27 -44.84 -13.62
C MET A 21 13.29 -45.60 -12.76
N PHE A 22 13.16 -46.92 -12.56
CA PHE A 22 14.14 -47.72 -11.79
C PHE A 22 15.38 -48.15 -12.60
N PHE A 23 15.37 -48.04 -13.93
CA PHE A 23 16.48 -48.54 -14.80
C PHE A 23 17.31 -47.44 -15.47
N VAL A 24 17.02 -46.16 -15.20
CA VAL A 24 17.84 -45.03 -15.65
C VAL A 24 18.53 -44.45 -14.42
N PRO A 25 19.85 -44.65 -14.23
CA PRO A 25 20.59 -43.96 -13.18
C PRO A 25 20.41 -42.45 -13.37
N ALA A 26 20.15 -41.70 -12.29
CA ALA A 26 20.07 -40.23 -12.34
C ALA A 26 21.31 -39.61 -13.01
N SER A 27 22.46 -40.29 -12.93
CA SER A 27 23.73 -39.96 -13.61
C SER A 27 23.76 -40.14 -15.14
N SER A 28 22.66 -40.52 -15.80
CA SER A 28 22.59 -40.73 -17.25
C SER A 28 21.74 -39.70 -18.01
N MET A 29 21.49 -38.54 -17.40
CA MET A 29 20.61 -37.48 -17.93
C MET A 29 21.37 -36.32 -18.58
N GLN A 30 22.34 -36.62 -19.46
CA GLN A 30 22.99 -35.62 -20.33
C GLN A 30 22.24 -35.51 -21.67
N GLY A 31 21.93 -34.29 -22.11
CA GLY A 31 21.28 -33.98 -23.37
C GLY A 31 21.64 -32.58 -23.87
N ASN A 32 21.62 -32.40 -25.20
CA ASN A 32 22.03 -31.16 -25.88
C ASN A 32 21.04 -30.00 -25.65
N SER A 33 21.64 -28.82 -25.57
CA SER A 33 21.12 -27.50 -25.21
C SER A 33 19.86 -27.03 -25.93
N SER A 34 18.86 -26.63 -25.14
CA SER A 34 17.92 -25.53 -25.41
C SER A 34 17.23 -25.17 -24.09
N SER A 35 17.47 -23.97 -23.57
CA SER A 35 17.04 -23.51 -22.25
C SER A 35 15.53 -23.58 -22.05
N ILE A 36 15.06 -24.18 -20.95
CA ILE A 36 13.74 -23.86 -20.39
C ILE A 36 13.87 -22.47 -19.77
N VAL A 37 13.00 -21.55 -20.16
CA VAL A 37 12.95 -20.23 -19.55
C VAL A 37 12.26 -20.36 -18.20
N TYR A 38 13.04 -20.25 -17.13
CA TYR A 38 12.53 -19.87 -15.82
C TYR A 38 12.16 -18.38 -15.90
N GLN A 39 10.87 -18.08 -15.92
CA GLN A 39 10.36 -16.72 -15.81
C GLN A 39 9.68 -16.62 -14.45
N GLN A 40 10.46 -16.35 -13.40
CA GLN A 40 10.00 -15.35 -12.45
C GLN A 40 10.43 -14.03 -13.10
N ASN A 41 9.48 -13.21 -13.53
CA ASN A 41 9.79 -11.83 -13.92
C ASN A 41 10.20 -11.03 -12.66
N GLN A 42 11.36 -11.32 -12.08
CA GLN A 42 12.06 -10.39 -11.17
C GLN A 42 12.78 -9.34 -12.01
N SER A 43 12.07 -8.64 -12.90
CA SER A 43 12.70 -7.59 -13.68
C SER A 43 12.92 -6.33 -12.84
N HIS A 44 13.74 -6.41 -11.80
CA HIS A 44 14.66 -5.32 -11.50
C HIS A 44 15.70 -5.32 -12.62
N LYS A 45 15.34 -4.73 -13.76
CA LYS A 45 16.40 -4.31 -14.68
C LYS A 45 17.20 -3.27 -13.91
N GLN A 46 18.43 -3.64 -13.53
CA GLN A 46 19.46 -2.62 -13.34
C GLN A 46 19.42 -1.73 -14.57
N TYR A 47 19.07 -0.47 -14.36
CA TYR A 47 19.33 0.58 -15.31
C TYR A 47 20.86 0.67 -15.39
N ASN A 48 21.46 -0.04 -16.35
CA ASN A 48 22.79 0.31 -16.78
C ASN A 48 22.66 1.61 -17.56
N ASP A 49 23.25 2.67 -17.02
CA ASP A 49 23.44 3.98 -17.67
C ASP A 49 24.33 3.94 -18.92
N GLU A 50 24.61 2.75 -19.46
CA GLU A 50 25.42 2.63 -20.68
C GLU A 50 24.55 2.85 -21.92
N GLU A 51 24.61 4.10 -22.40
CA GLU A 51 24.36 4.58 -23.77
C GLU A 51 23.39 3.73 -24.59
N LYS A 52 22.09 4.04 -24.50
CA LYS A 52 21.15 3.64 -25.55
C LYS A 52 21.11 4.71 -26.63
N ASP A 53 21.66 4.34 -27.78
CA ASP A 53 21.42 4.95 -29.09
C ASP A 53 19.90 4.92 -29.37
N LEU A 54 19.21 6.02 -29.02
CA LEU A 54 17.80 6.23 -29.29
C LEU A 54 17.65 6.56 -30.79
N GLY A 55 17.08 5.60 -31.54
CA GLY A 55 16.77 5.77 -32.95
C GLY A 55 15.90 7.00 -33.25
N PRO A 56 15.78 7.39 -34.54
CA PRO A 56 15.34 8.72 -34.90
C PRO A 56 13.80 8.90 -34.80
N LEU A 57 13.41 9.98 -34.10
CA LEU A 57 12.15 10.77 -34.17
C LEU A 57 11.12 10.58 -33.04
N VAL A 58 11.00 11.58 -32.14
CA VAL A 58 9.87 12.55 -32.10
C VAL A 58 10.41 13.93 -31.65
N PRO A 59 10.26 15.01 -32.44
CA PRO A 59 10.63 16.37 -32.06
C PRO A 59 9.42 17.20 -31.60
N ASP A 60 9.30 17.43 -30.29
CA ASP A 60 8.75 18.62 -29.56
C ASP A 60 8.61 18.18 -28.08
N ARG A 61 9.14 18.81 -27.03
CA ARG A 61 9.69 20.14 -26.79
C ARG A 61 10.91 20.02 -25.87
N LYS A 62 11.86 20.94 -26.03
CA LYS A 62 13.05 21.12 -25.17
C LYS A 62 12.65 21.16 -23.69
N TYR A 63 12.71 20.04 -22.99
CA TYR A 63 13.25 20.07 -21.65
C TYR A 63 14.75 20.12 -21.83
N ILE A 64 15.36 21.23 -21.43
CA ILE A 64 16.77 21.17 -21.04
C ILE A 64 16.73 20.34 -19.76
N LEU A 65 16.79 19.02 -19.91
CA LEU A 65 17.44 18.22 -18.89
C LEU A 65 18.80 18.89 -18.76
N TYR A 66 19.08 19.51 -17.61
CA TYR A 66 20.45 19.69 -17.21
C TYR A 66 21.03 18.28 -17.16
N ASP A 67 21.57 17.81 -18.30
CA ASP A 67 22.39 16.61 -18.37
C ASP A 67 23.33 16.70 -17.17
N GLU A 68 23.39 15.64 -16.36
CA GLU A 68 24.18 15.62 -15.14
C GLU A 68 25.54 16.27 -15.42
N PRO A 69 25.82 17.48 -14.87
CA PRO A 69 27.16 18.01 -14.99
C PRO A 69 28.07 16.99 -14.30
N ALA A 70 29.24 16.78 -14.91
CA ALA A 70 30.26 15.79 -14.56
C ALA A 70 30.34 15.48 -13.05
N PRO A 71 30.66 14.23 -12.67
CA PRO A 71 30.66 13.77 -11.27
C PRO A 71 31.33 14.81 -10.38
N MET A 72 30.57 15.29 -9.39
CA MET A 72 31.05 16.31 -8.47
C MET A 72 32.38 15.86 -7.88
N THR A 73 33.45 16.53 -8.28
CA THR A 73 34.75 16.29 -7.69
C THR A 73 34.67 16.79 -6.24
N LYS A 74 35.29 16.06 -5.31
CA LYS A 74 35.42 16.44 -3.88
C LYS A 74 36.31 17.68 -3.70
N SER A 75 36.16 18.67 -4.56
CA SER A 75 37.00 19.85 -4.61
C SER A 75 36.53 20.82 -3.52
N THR A 76 37.29 20.88 -2.44
CA THR A 76 37.33 22.04 -1.55
C THR A 76 37.77 23.32 -2.26
N ASP A 77 38.14 23.24 -3.54
CA ASP A 77 38.89 24.26 -4.23
C ASP A 77 37.98 25.19 -5.08
N ASN A 78 36.72 24.78 -5.38
CA ASN A 78 35.73 25.59 -6.11
C ASN A 78 34.31 25.53 -5.49
N PRO A 79 33.98 26.39 -4.49
CA PRO A 79 32.69 26.40 -3.80
C PRO A 79 31.69 27.45 -4.34
N ASP A 80 31.60 27.58 -5.66
CA ASP A 80 30.94 28.71 -6.31
C ASP A 80 29.44 28.77 -6.00
N ALA A 81 29.01 29.93 -5.52
CA ALA A 81 27.64 30.21 -5.09
C ALA A 81 27.03 29.12 -4.16
N GLY A 82 27.84 28.52 -3.30
CA GLY A 82 27.39 27.51 -2.32
C GLY A 82 27.15 26.13 -2.92
N THR A 83 27.48 25.90 -4.19
CA THR A 83 27.22 24.63 -4.88
C THR A 83 28.26 23.54 -4.62
N LYS A 84 29.42 23.90 -4.03
CA LYS A 84 30.59 23.01 -3.88
C LYS A 84 31.10 22.41 -5.20
N LYS A 85 30.87 23.12 -6.31
CA LYS A 85 31.45 22.88 -7.62
C LYS A 85 31.83 24.21 -8.27
N ASP A 86 32.61 24.11 -9.33
CA ASP A 86 32.85 25.19 -10.28
C ASP A 86 31.52 25.69 -10.89
N ALA A 87 31.36 27.01 -11.02
CA ALA A 87 30.26 27.64 -11.73
C ALA A 87 30.27 27.31 -13.24
N GLY A 88 31.38 26.78 -13.74
CA GLY A 88 31.53 26.24 -15.08
C GLY A 88 32.01 27.29 -16.07
N ASN A 89 32.82 26.85 -17.04
CA ASN A 89 33.47 27.73 -18.01
C ASN A 89 32.61 28.03 -19.27
N GLU A 90 31.40 27.47 -19.36
CA GLU A 90 30.53 27.56 -20.53
C GLU A 90 29.14 28.09 -20.17
N PHE A 91 28.55 28.86 -21.09
CA PHE A 91 27.24 29.50 -20.92
C PHE A 91 26.10 28.50 -20.65
N ASP A 92 26.08 27.36 -21.35
CA ASP A 92 25.01 26.37 -21.23
C ASP A 92 24.98 25.67 -19.86
N TYR A 93 26.07 25.78 -19.08
CA TYR A 93 26.20 25.20 -17.74
C TYR A 93 26.21 26.25 -16.63
N ALA A 94 25.79 27.48 -16.93
CA ALA A 94 25.74 28.57 -15.95
C ALA A 94 24.99 28.15 -14.68
N THR A 95 25.53 28.54 -13.53
CA THR A 95 24.96 28.20 -12.22
C THR A 95 23.79 29.13 -11.87
N PRO A 96 22.61 28.61 -11.52
CA PRO A 96 21.47 29.43 -11.15
C PRO A 96 21.71 30.13 -9.80
N LEU A 97 21.28 31.39 -9.73
CA LEU A 97 21.27 32.23 -8.54
C LEU A 97 19.86 32.73 -8.28
N TYR A 98 19.54 32.89 -6.99
CA TYR A 98 18.22 33.30 -6.54
C TYR A 98 18.33 34.61 -5.73
N PRO A 99 18.35 35.77 -6.40
CA PRO A 99 18.28 37.05 -5.73
C PRO A 99 16.98 37.17 -4.92
N GLY A 100 17.05 37.80 -3.76
CA GLY A 100 15.88 37.93 -2.87
C GLY A 100 15.62 36.72 -1.97
N GLU A 101 16.37 35.61 -2.12
CA GLU A 101 16.41 34.56 -1.09
C GLU A 101 17.46 34.87 0.00
N CYS A 102 17.42 34.12 1.11
CA CYS A 102 18.39 34.24 2.18
C CYS A 102 19.83 33.94 1.68
N ILE A 103 20.84 34.52 2.35
CA ILE A 103 22.25 34.30 1.99
C ILE A 103 22.87 33.30 2.94
N ASP A 104 23.19 32.11 2.43
CA ASP A 104 23.85 31.02 3.15
C ASP A 104 24.70 30.15 2.19
N ASN A 105 25.18 28.99 2.66
CA ASN A 105 26.01 28.07 1.87
C ASN A 105 25.21 27.05 1.04
N THR A 106 23.91 27.29 0.81
CA THR A 106 23.06 26.43 0.01
C THR A 106 23.28 26.71 -1.49
N PRO A 107 23.23 25.69 -2.38
CA PRO A 107 23.37 25.88 -3.81
C PRO A 107 22.49 27.01 -4.38
N GLY A 108 23.12 28.04 -4.97
CA GLY A 108 22.45 29.20 -5.58
C GLY A 108 22.18 30.38 -4.61
N ARG A 109 22.33 30.16 -3.30
CA ARG A 109 22.21 31.19 -2.25
C ARG A 109 23.57 31.73 -1.79
N GLY A 110 24.65 31.01 -2.10
CA GLY A 110 26.02 31.47 -1.85
C GLY A 110 26.40 32.69 -2.70
N ARG A 111 27.37 33.46 -2.22
CA ARG A 111 27.80 34.75 -2.78
C ARG A 111 29.31 34.86 -2.93
N THR A 112 29.98 33.72 -2.95
CA THR A 112 31.43 33.57 -3.02
C THR A 112 31.79 32.58 -4.12
N GLY A 113 32.99 32.69 -4.65
CA GLY A 113 33.55 31.69 -5.56
C GLY A 113 35.06 31.81 -5.69
N THR A 114 35.65 30.94 -6.50
CA THR A 114 37.09 30.93 -6.78
C THR A 114 37.35 30.90 -8.28
N ILE A 115 38.43 31.55 -8.71
CA ILE A 115 38.81 31.61 -10.13
C ILE A 115 40.33 31.55 -10.29
N ALA A 116 40.83 31.03 -11.42
CA ALA A 116 42.27 30.85 -11.65
C ALA A 116 42.67 30.95 -13.12
N SER A 117 43.98 30.95 -13.42
CA SER A 117 44.44 30.95 -14.82
C SER A 117 44.07 29.68 -15.61
N THR A 118 43.64 28.63 -14.92
CA THR A 118 43.19 27.35 -15.50
C THR A 118 41.67 27.21 -15.51
N ASP A 119 40.98 28.13 -14.85
CA ASP A 119 39.55 28.16 -14.62
C ASP A 119 39.12 29.62 -14.80
N ILE A 120 38.96 30.01 -16.05
CA ILE A 120 39.06 31.43 -16.45
C ILE A 120 37.69 32.10 -16.58
N PHE A 121 36.61 31.33 -16.49
CA PHE A 121 35.25 31.80 -16.59
C PHE A 121 34.37 31.14 -15.54
N ASP A 122 33.61 31.97 -14.84
CA ASP A 122 32.52 31.52 -14.00
C ASP A 122 31.23 32.09 -14.58
N TRP A 123 30.30 31.20 -14.91
CA TRP A 123 29.00 31.58 -15.45
C TRP A 123 27.89 31.39 -14.43
N TYR A 124 27.08 32.43 -14.25
CA TYR A 124 25.88 32.38 -13.44
C TYR A 124 24.69 32.93 -14.21
N PHE A 125 23.47 32.67 -13.72
CA PHE A 125 22.28 33.33 -14.23
C PHE A 125 21.23 33.52 -13.14
N PHE A 126 20.32 34.46 -13.34
CA PHE A 126 19.22 34.74 -12.42
C PHE A 126 18.00 35.23 -13.20
N SER A 127 16.82 35.13 -12.58
CA SER A 127 15.57 35.69 -13.11
C SER A 127 15.42 37.17 -12.74
N ILE A 128 14.82 37.96 -13.63
CA ILE A 128 14.37 39.32 -13.34
C ILE A 128 13.14 39.68 -14.18
N SER A 129 12.27 40.54 -13.66
CA SER A 129 11.08 41.07 -14.34
C SER A 129 11.42 42.35 -15.11
N GLN A 130 10.75 42.56 -16.25
CA GLN A 130 10.92 43.76 -17.07
C GLN A 130 10.71 45.04 -16.25
N GLY A 131 11.64 45.98 -16.36
CA GLY A 131 11.58 47.27 -15.68
C GLY A 131 12.14 47.28 -14.25
N GLN A 132 12.52 46.14 -13.68
CA GLN A 132 13.24 46.10 -12.41
C GLN A 132 14.71 46.53 -12.59
N ASP A 133 15.26 47.19 -11.57
CA ASP A 133 16.65 47.61 -11.49
C ASP A 133 17.48 46.56 -10.74
N VAL A 134 18.52 46.04 -11.39
CA VAL A 134 19.50 45.14 -10.79
C VAL A 134 20.85 45.84 -10.65
N THR A 135 21.48 45.65 -9.49
CA THR A 135 22.89 45.99 -9.25
C THR A 135 23.68 44.75 -8.89
N ILE A 136 24.77 44.53 -9.62
CA ILE A 136 25.71 43.43 -9.38
C ILE A 136 27.05 44.05 -9.00
N THR A 137 27.58 43.64 -7.84
CA THR A 137 28.90 44.06 -7.35
C THR A 137 29.78 42.84 -7.19
N LEU A 138 30.98 42.86 -7.77
CA LEU A 138 32.00 41.83 -7.60
C LEU A 138 33.21 42.43 -6.88
N VAL A 139 33.73 41.73 -5.88
CA VAL A 139 34.92 42.11 -5.12
C VAL A 139 35.95 40.98 -5.23
N PRO A 140 36.97 41.15 -6.08
CA PRO A 140 38.08 40.21 -6.17
C PRO A 140 38.93 40.18 -4.89
N GLN A 141 39.53 39.04 -4.56
CA GLN A 141 40.59 38.96 -3.55
C GLN A 141 41.77 39.85 -3.92
N ALA A 142 42.39 40.48 -2.92
CA ALA A 142 43.59 41.28 -3.11
C ALA A 142 44.69 40.51 -3.86
N GLY A 143 45.14 41.07 -4.99
CA GLY A 143 46.13 40.48 -5.89
C GLY A 143 45.56 39.79 -7.13
N PHE A 144 44.23 39.65 -7.23
CA PHE A 144 43.53 39.14 -8.42
C PHE A 144 42.78 40.26 -9.13
N ASN A 145 42.69 40.15 -10.46
CA ASN A 145 41.89 40.99 -11.34
C ASN A 145 40.87 40.12 -12.09
N ILE A 146 39.59 40.43 -11.89
CA ILE A 146 38.45 39.67 -12.41
C ILE A 146 37.45 40.68 -12.98
N ASP A 147 37.13 40.56 -14.25
CA ASP A 147 36.17 41.43 -14.95
C ASP A 147 34.73 40.86 -14.82
N LEU A 148 33.73 41.75 -14.76
CA LEU A 148 32.31 41.40 -14.62
C LEU A 148 31.53 41.76 -15.90
N PHE A 149 30.79 40.80 -16.45
CA PHE A 149 29.91 40.99 -17.61
C PHE A 149 28.48 40.57 -17.28
N LEU A 150 27.50 41.33 -17.77
CA LEU A 150 26.06 40.99 -17.77
C LEU A 150 25.61 40.76 -19.22
N LEU A 151 24.92 39.65 -19.48
CA LEU A 151 24.52 39.20 -20.81
C LEU A 151 23.04 38.80 -20.87
N ASP A 152 22.47 38.81 -22.07
CA ASP A 152 21.12 38.31 -22.35
C ASP A 152 21.10 36.79 -22.65
N ASN A 153 19.90 36.22 -22.86
CA ASN A 153 19.70 34.81 -23.22
C ASN A 153 20.36 34.38 -24.55
N ASN A 154 20.79 35.32 -25.39
CA ASN A 154 21.45 35.05 -26.66
C ASN A 154 22.97 35.25 -26.58
N GLN A 155 23.53 35.32 -25.36
CA GLN A 155 24.95 35.59 -25.10
C GLN A 155 25.41 36.97 -25.59
N ILE A 156 24.49 37.92 -25.73
CA ILE A 156 24.84 39.29 -26.12
C ILE A 156 25.14 40.08 -24.84
N GLU A 157 26.33 40.69 -24.79
CA GLU A 157 26.71 41.58 -23.69
C GLU A 157 25.75 42.76 -23.61
N ILE A 158 25.16 42.94 -22.42
CA ILE A 158 24.35 44.08 -22.06
C ILE A 158 25.28 45.19 -21.55
N LEU A 159 26.10 44.88 -20.54
CA LEU A 159 27.02 45.80 -19.84
C LEU A 159 28.21 45.02 -19.26
N SER A 160 29.32 45.70 -19.02
CA SER A 160 30.49 45.14 -18.34
C SER A 160 31.24 46.18 -17.49
N SER A 161 32.04 45.70 -16.53
CA SER A 161 32.94 46.49 -15.68
C SER A 161 34.29 45.77 -15.61
N THR A 162 35.37 46.52 -15.88
CA THR A 162 36.74 46.01 -16.06
C THR A 162 37.78 46.91 -15.38
N ASN A 163 37.61 47.14 -14.08
CA ASN A 163 38.52 47.92 -13.26
C ASN A 163 39.87 47.20 -13.08
N PRO A 164 40.97 47.94 -12.87
CA PRO A 164 42.28 47.32 -12.75
C PRO A 164 42.52 46.71 -11.36
N ALA A 165 43.43 45.73 -11.29
CA ALA A 165 43.86 45.11 -10.05
C ALA A 165 42.68 44.47 -9.29
N SER A 166 42.54 44.71 -7.98
CA SER A 166 41.48 44.09 -7.15
C SER A 166 40.41 45.11 -6.75
N ASP A 167 40.25 46.17 -7.55
CA ASP A 167 39.18 47.15 -7.34
C ASP A 167 37.83 46.48 -7.62
N PRO A 168 36.75 46.78 -6.86
CA PRO A 168 35.44 46.20 -7.10
C PRO A 168 34.89 46.51 -8.50
N GLU A 169 34.22 45.55 -9.11
CA GLU A 169 33.43 45.74 -10.33
C GLU A 169 31.96 45.99 -9.97
N VAL A 170 31.31 46.91 -10.68
CA VAL A 170 29.88 47.22 -10.45
C VAL A 170 29.18 47.45 -11.78
N VAL A 171 28.07 46.73 -11.99
CA VAL A 171 27.12 47.00 -13.09
C VAL A 171 25.73 47.26 -12.52
N THR A 172 25.04 48.25 -13.09
CA THR A 172 23.63 48.56 -12.76
C THR A 172 22.83 48.60 -14.06
N HIS A 173 21.71 47.89 -14.11
CA HIS A 173 20.89 47.72 -15.30
C HIS A 173 19.39 47.71 -14.95
N THR A 174 18.58 48.38 -15.77
CA THR A 174 17.11 48.21 -15.76
C THR A 174 16.73 47.17 -16.81
N ALA A 175 16.13 46.06 -16.38
CA ALA A 175 15.83 44.92 -17.26
C ALA A 175 14.90 45.31 -18.42
N ALA A 176 15.28 44.99 -19.66
CA ALA A 176 14.49 45.30 -20.85
C ALA A 176 13.39 44.26 -21.15
N TYR A 177 13.48 43.07 -20.57
CA TYR A 177 12.55 41.94 -20.76
C TYR A 177 12.50 41.09 -19.48
N THR A 178 11.42 40.32 -19.33
CA THR A 178 11.27 39.35 -18.22
C THR A 178 11.90 38.00 -18.59
N GLY A 179 12.68 37.44 -17.68
CA GLY A 179 13.32 36.14 -17.82
C GLY A 179 14.79 36.17 -17.41
N TYR A 180 15.55 35.19 -17.88
CA TYR A 180 16.94 35.02 -17.44
C TYR A 180 17.89 36.11 -17.95
N HIS A 181 18.82 36.47 -17.09
CA HIS A 181 20.01 37.26 -17.40
C HIS A 181 21.24 36.52 -16.88
N TYR A 182 22.35 36.63 -17.60
CA TYR A 182 23.56 35.84 -17.33
C TYR A 182 24.70 36.74 -16.85
N ILE A 183 25.43 36.25 -15.86
CA ILE A 183 26.64 36.87 -15.33
C ILE A 183 27.82 36.03 -15.78
N LYS A 184 28.84 36.69 -16.31
CA LYS A 184 30.12 36.07 -16.63
C LYS A 184 31.22 36.81 -15.88
N LEU A 185 31.98 36.06 -15.09
CA LEU A 185 33.21 36.53 -14.48
C LEU A 185 34.39 36.07 -15.33
N LEU A 186 35.36 36.93 -15.58
CA LEU A 186 36.53 36.61 -16.40
C LEU A 186 37.82 36.85 -15.61
N TYR A 187 38.63 35.80 -15.46
CA TYR A 187 39.98 35.93 -14.93
C TYR A 187 40.86 36.76 -15.88
N VAL A 188 41.45 37.84 -15.37
CA VAL A 188 42.39 38.69 -16.13
C VAL A 188 43.83 38.45 -15.69
N SER A 189 44.10 38.47 -14.38
CA SER A 189 45.44 38.25 -13.83
C SER A 189 45.43 37.95 -12.33
N GLY A 190 46.41 37.18 -11.85
CA GLY A 190 46.58 36.78 -10.44
C GLY A 190 47.48 35.55 -10.33
N THR A 191 47.94 35.17 -9.14
CA THR A 191 48.77 33.97 -8.97
C THR A 191 48.12 32.98 -8.01
N GLY A 192 47.89 31.75 -8.46
CA GLY A 192 47.17 30.73 -7.69
C GLY A 192 45.68 30.77 -7.95
N ILE A 193 44.90 30.29 -6.97
CA ILE A 193 43.44 30.36 -6.94
C ILE A 193 43.07 31.63 -6.19
N GLY A 194 42.17 32.44 -6.75
CA GLY A 194 41.72 33.70 -6.16
C GLY A 194 40.26 33.64 -5.79
N ASP A 195 39.96 33.99 -4.54
CA ASP A 195 38.59 34.10 -4.08
C ASP A 195 37.94 35.38 -4.65
N TYR A 196 36.63 35.37 -4.78
CA TYR A 196 35.84 36.58 -4.95
C TYR A 196 34.54 36.48 -4.18
N ASN A 197 33.97 37.65 -3.87
CA ASN A 197 32.62 37.76 -3.34
C ASN A 197 31.81 38.60 -4.32
N PHE A 198 30.52 38.30 -4.49
CA PHE A 198 29.64 39.10 -5.32
C PHE A 198 28.25 39.23 -4.70
N THR A 199 27.55 40.31 -5.01
CA THR A 199 26.15 40.53 -4.60
C THR A 199 25.31 40.82 -5.82
N ILE A 200 24.08 40.31 -5.82
CA ILE A 200 23.04 40.66 -6.79
C ILE A 200 21.88 41.21 -6.00
N THR A 201 21.48 42.44 -6.29
CA THR A 201 20.38 43.10 -5.61
C THR A 201 19.41 43.63 -6.65
N ILE A 202 18.19 43.10 -6.62
CA ILE A 202 17.05 43.68 -7.31
C ILE A 202 16.51 44.76 -6.38
N THR A 203 16.45 46.00 -6.86
CA THR A 203 16.29 47.20 -6.02
C THR A 203 14.96 47.93 -6.24
N THR A 204 14.19 47.52 -7.24
CA THR A 204 12.87 48.07 -7.54
C THR A 204 11.91 46.93 -7.86
N GLN A 205 10.65 47.08 -7.43
CA GLN A 205 9.54 46.28 -7.94
C GLN A 205 8.85 46.99 -9.11
N ASN A 206 8.18 46.22 -9.96
CA ASN A 206 7.47 46.74 -11.13
C ASN A 206 6.29 45.83 -11.53
N ASP A 207 5.55 45.33 -10.55
CA ASP A 207 4.51 44.35 -10.77
C ASP A 207 3.38 44.96 -11.60
N ALA A 208 2.95 44.22 -12.62
CA ALA A 208 2.04 44.69 -13.67
C ALA A 208 2.46 46.02 -14.35
N GLY A 209 3.75 46.36 -14.35
CA GLY A 209 4.26 47.59 -14.96
C GLY A 209 3.89 48.88 -14.21
N SER A 210 3.58 48.75 -12.91
CA SER A 210 3.12 49.86 -12.07
C SER A 210 4.23 50.82 -11.63
N GLY A 211 5.50 50.38 -11.69
CA GLY A 211 6.66 51.05 -11.10
C GLY A 211 6.76 50.91 -9.58
N ASP A 212 5.95 50.03 -8.99
CA ASP A 212 5.91 49.72 -7.56
C ASP A 212 5.60 48.22 -7.37
N ASP A 213 5.57 47.79 -6.12
CA ASP A 213 5.17 46.46 -5.66
C ASP A 213 3.65 46.23 -5.73
N ALA A 214 3.21 45.00 -6.00
CA ALA A 214 1.82 44.58 -5.91
C ALA A 214 1.40 44.09 -4.51
N SER A 215 1.87 44.72 -3.44
CA SER A 215 1.29 44.72 -2.08
C SER A 215 0.76 43.37 -1.57
N ASP A 216 1.47 42.80 -0.60
CA ASP A 216 1.09 41.65 0.22
C ASP A 216 -0.22 41.81 1.02
N VAL A 217 -0.79 43.02 1.05
CA VAL A 217 -2.00 43.34 1.80
C VAL A 217 -3.25 43.33 0.91
N PHE A 218 -4.16 42.40 1.20
CA PHE A 218 -5.46 42.21 0.54
C PHE A 218 -6.25 43.51 0.24
N ALA A 219 -6.24 44.46 1.18
CA ALA A 219 -7.00 45.72 1.07
C ALA A 219 -6.41 46.69 0.04
N THR A 220 -5.10 46.62 -0.22
CA THR A 220 -4.35 47.53 -1.10
C THR A 220 -3.94 46.90 -2.43
N ALA A 221 -4.51 45.74 -2.77
CA ALA A 221 -4.31 45.03 -4.03
C ALA A 221 -4.27 45.94 -5.28
N LEU A 222 -3.32 45.65 -6.17
CA LEU A 222 -3.06 46.40 -7.39
C LEU A 222 -4.13 46.16 -8.45
N SER A 223 -4.65 47.22 -9.07
CA SER A 223 -5.74 47.09 -10.05
C SER A 223 -5.23 46.68 -11.42
N ILE A 224 -5.80 45.62 -12.00
CA ILE A 224 -5.50 45.14 -13.36
C ILE A 224 -6.77 45.04 -14.22
N THR A 225 -6.56 44.97 -15.54
CA THR A 225 -7.59 44.67 -16.56
C THR A 225 -7.18 43.46 -17.38
N PRO A 226 -8.03 42.87 -18.23
CA PRO A 226 -7.59 41.79 -19.13
C PRO A 226 -6.32 42.17 -19.91
N GLY A 227 -5.33 41.27 -19.92
CA GLY A 227 -4.00 41.52 -20.45
C GLY A 227 -2.94 40.57 -19.90
N THR A 228 -1.69 40.77 -20.32
CA THR A 228 -0.52 40.02 -19.82
C THR A 228 0.35 40.95 -18.98
N TYR A 229 0.71 40.48 -17.80
CA TYR A 229 1.48 41.18 -16.78
C TYR A 229 2.68 40.33 -16.38
N THR A 230 3.67 40.97 -15.79
CA THR A 230 4.80 40.28 -15.15
C THR A 230 4.98 40.81 -13.75
N GLY A 231 5.45 39.96 -12.85
CA GLY A 231 5.80 40.36 -11.50
C GLY A 231 7.00 39.57 -10.99
N TYR A 232 7.39 39.80 -9.74
CA TYR A 232 8.54 39.16 -9.12
C TYR A 232 8.33 38.96 -7.62
N LEU A 233 8.39 37.72 -7.15
CA LEU A 233 8.28 37.39 -5.73
C LEU A 233 9.65 37.04 -5.12
N ASP A 234 9.83 37.32 -3.82
CA ASP A 234 10.98 36.88 -3.03
C ASP A 234 10.67 36.69 -1.53
N MET A 235 11.71 36.53 -0.68
CA MET A 235 11.50 36.26 0.75
C MET A 235 10.92 37.44 1.55
N ASN A 236 10.99 38.66 1.04
CA ASN A 236 10.46 39.88 1.68
C ASN A 236 9.17 40.37 1.02
N ASP A 237 8.80 39.74 -0.09
CA ASP A 237 7.62 40.01 -0.92
C ASP A 237 7.09 38.64 -1.38
N SER A 238 6.39 37.98 -0.47
CA SER A 238 5.95 36.60 -0.66
C SER A 238 4.56 36.51 -1.30
N TYR A 239 3.87 37.65 -1.46
CA TYR A 239 2.49 37.71 -1.96
C TYR A 239 2.26 38.92 -2.88
N ASP A 240 1.74 38.65 -4.07
CA ASP A 240 1.21 39.69 -4.95
C ASP A 240 -0.31 39.65 -4.97
N PHE A 241 -0.97 40.72 -4.54
CA PHE A 241 -2.43 40.84 -4.65
C PHE A 241 -2.84 41.75 -5.80
N TYR A 242 -3.64 41.19 -6.71
CA TYR A 242 -4.30 41.94 -7.78
C TYR A 242 -5.80 42.03 -7.59
N LYS A 243 -6.43 43.07 -8.14
CA LYS A 243 -7.88 43.26 -8.13
C LYS A 243 -8.44 43.71 -9.47
N PHE A 244 -9.66 43.28 -9.76
CA PHE A 244 -10.31 43.51 -11.05
C PHE A 244 -11.84 43.45 -10.91
N PHE A 245 -12.56 44.13 -11.80
CA PHE A 245 -14.02 44.16 -11.77
C PHE A 245 -14.61 43.17 -12.78
N VAL A 246 -15.56 42.33 -12.33
CA VAL A 246 -16.24 41.34 -13.18
C VAL A 246 -17.74 41.37 -12.93
N ASN A 247 -18.52 41.16 -14.00
CA ASN A 247 -19.96 40.98 -13.91
C ASN A 247 -20.31 39.51 -13.69
N VAL A 248 -21.34 39.26 -12.88
CA VAL A 248 -21.86 37.92 -12.61
C VAL A 248 -22.10 37.11 -13.89
N GLY A 249 -21.72 35.84 -13.88
CA GLY A 249 -21.90 34.89 -14.99
C GLY A 249 -20.79 34.87 -16.04
N LYS A 250 -19.80 35.78 -15.96
CA LYS A 250 -18.58 35.73 -16.79
C LYS A 250 -17.57 34.72 -16.23
N GLY A 251 -16.68 34.20 -17.08
CA GLY A 251 -15.54 33.39 -16.63
C GLY A 251 -14.35 34.28 -16.28
N ILE A 252 -13.73 34.02 -15.14
CA ILE A 252 -12.46 34.62 -14.70
C ILE A 252 -11.39 33.61 -15.10
N ASN A 253 -10.50 33.99 -16.02
CA ASN A 253 -9.47 33.13 -16.57
C ASN A 253 -8.09 33.71 -16.25
N PHE A 254 -7.25 32.97 -15.54
CA PHE A 254 -5.85 33.30 -15.33
C PHE A 254 -4.95 32.16 -15.81
N SER A 255 -3.83 32.53 -16.42
CA SER A 255 -2.70 31.64 -16.64
C SER A 255 -1.47 32.26 -15.98
N LEU A 256 -0.89 31.54 -15.03
CA LEU A 256 0.31 31.91 -14.30
C LEU A 256 1.46 31.04 -14.82
N GLU A 257 2.40 31.65 -15.54
CA GLU A 257 3.55 30.96 -16.12
C GLU A 257 4.84 31.41 -15.41
N MET A 258 5.62 30.46 -14.91
CA MET A 258 6.93 30.71 -14.31
C MET A 258 8.00 29.71 -14.71
N LYS A 259 7.63 28.56 -15.29
CA LYS A 259 8.57 27.50 -15.66
C LYS A 259 9.77 27.95 -16.49
N ASN A 260 9.56 28.94 -17.36
CA ASN A 260 10.57 29.50 -18.26
C ASN A 260 11.16 30.83 -17.79
N THR A 261 10.69 31.38 -16.66
CA THR A 261 11.14 32.67 -16.12
C THR A 261 11.79 32.54 -14.75
N ALA A 262 11.32 31.63 -13.89
CA ALA A 262 11.87 31.35 -12.57
C ALA A 262 12.20 29.84 -12.42
N LEU A 263 13.45 29.47 -12.73
CA LEU A 263 13.87 28.07 -12.67
C LEU A 263 13.85 27.56 -11.22
N PHE A 264 13.31 26.36 -10.97
CA PHE A 264 13.26 25.76 -9.62
C PHE A 264 12.61 26.65 -8.54
N SER A 265 11.72 27.54 -8.97
CA SER A 265 10.77 28.26 -8.12
C SER A 265 9.37 27.95 -8.58
N ASP A 266 8.43 28.06 -7.65
CA ASP A 266 7.05 27.62 -7.80
C ASP A 266 6.15 28.65 -7.14
N PHE A 267 5.05 29.01 -7.82
CA PHE A 267 4.13 30.05 -7.38
C PHE A 267 2.69 29.59 -7.63
N ASP A 268 1.84 29.74 -6.64
CA ASP A 268 0.44 29.29 -6.66
C ASP A 268 -0.52 30.48 -6.83
N ILE A 269 -1.75 30.22 -7.30
CA ILE A 269 -2.74 31.26 -7.58
C ILE A 269 -4.07 31.03 -6.83
N THR A 270 -4.49 32.02 -6.04
CA THR A 270 -5.71 31.94 -5.21
C THR A 270 -6.72 33.04 -5.58
N LEU A 271 -7.97 32.68 -5.83
CA LEU A 271 -9.07 33.59 -6.19
C LEU A 271 -10.01 33.89 -5.02
N PHE A 272 -10.29 35.19 -4.83
CA PHE A 272 -11.20 35.71 -3.80
C PHE A 272 -12.38 36.47 -4.41
N SER A 273 -13.57 36.19 -3.89
CA SER A 273 -14.81 36.92 -4.20
C SER A 273 -14.75 38.39 -3.75
N PRO A 274 -15.65 39.25 -4.27
CA PRO A 274 -15.78 40.63 -3.81
C PRO A 274 -16.04 40.80 -2.31
N SER A 275 -16.62 39.79 -1.67
CA SER A 275 -16.80 39.76 -0.21
C SER A 275 -15.51 39.46 0.59
N GLY A 276 -14.45 39.01 -0.08
CA GLY A 276 -13.19 38.60 0.55
C GLY A 276 -13.09 37.12 0.87
N THR A 277 -14.07 36.30 0.50
CA THR A 277 -14.03 34.84 0.66
C THR A 277 -13.20 34.20 -0.44
N LEU A 278 -12.26 33.32 -0.08
CA LEU A 278 -11.57 32.41 -1.01
C LEU A 278 -12.60 31.50 -1.66
N VAL A 279 -12.60 31.41 -2.99
CA VAL A 279 -13.58 30.59 -3.73
C VAL A 279 -12.96 29.54 -4.65
N TYR A 280 -11.69 29.68 -4.98
CA TYR A 280 -10.97 28.76 -5.87
C TYR A 280 -9.47 29.01 -5.81
N GLU A 281 -8.67 27.98 -6.08
CA GLU A 281 -7.20 28.03 -6.11
C GLU A 281 -6.68 26.95 -7.07
N GLU A 282 -5.47 27.15 -7.59
CA GLU A 282 -4.69 26.17 -8.34
C GLU A 282 -3.29 26.13 -7.74
N ASP A 283 -2.76 24.91 -7.54
CA ASP A 283 -1.51 24.64 -6.83
C ASP A 283 -0.64 23.62 -7.57
N ALA A 284 -0.63 23.66 -8.91
CA ALA A 284 0.25 22.77 -9.67
C ALA A 284 1.72 23.14 -9.40
N TYR A 285 2.64 22.18 -9.59
CA TYR A 285 4.07 22.52 -9.51
C TYR A 285 4.52 23.09 -10.85
N TYR A 286 4.87 24.38 -10.86
CA TYR A 286 5.02 25.31 -11.97
C TYR A 286 3.73 25.96 -12.43
N ASP A 287 3.45 25.92 -13.74
CA ASP A 287 2.48 26.81 -14.35
C ASP A 287 1.05 26.40 -13.93
N ASP A 288 0.25 27.39 -13.55
CA ASP A 288 -1.16 27.21 -13.15
C ASP A 288 -2.12 27.78 -14.19
N GLU A 289 -3.30 27.14 -14.31
CA GLU A 289 -4.40 27.60 -15.15
C GLU A 289 -5.70 27.61 -14.33
N LEU A 290 -6.18 28.82 -14.03
CA LEU A 290 -7.36 29.03 -13.20
C LEU A 290 -8.54 29.49 -14.06
N LEU A 291 -9.65 28.75 -14.02
CA LEU A 291 -10.91 29.13 -14.68
C LEU A 291 -12.12 29.00 -13.74
N TYR A 292 -12.74 30.12 -13.38
CA TYR A 292 -13.86 30.14 -12.43
C TYR A 292 -14.99 31.10 -12.84
N PRO A 293 -16.29 30.74 -12.66
CA PRO A 293 -17.38 31.65 -12.99
C PRO A 293 -17.61 32.70 -11.89
N ALA A 294 -17.66 33.97 -12.26
CA ALA A 294 -18.00 35.05 -11.34
C ALA A 294 -19.40 34.84 -10.75
N SER A 295 -19.46 34.44 -9.48
CA SER A 295 -20.70 34.17 -8.74
C SER A 295 -21.48 35.44 -8.37
N GLU A 296 -20.80 36.59 -8.34
CA GLU A 296 -21.37 37.89 -8.06
C GLU A 296 -20.67 39.01 -8.85
N THR A 297 -21.38 40.14 -9.02
CA THR A 297 -20.82 41.33 -9.67
C THR A 297 -20.06 42.17 -8.64
N GLY A 298 -18.79 42.45 -8.88
CA GLY A 298 -17.99 43.24 -7.95
C GLY A 298 -16.51 43.27 -8.27
N GLU A 299 -15.73 43.75 -7.31
CA GLU A 299 -14.27 43.80 -7.36
C GLU A 299 -13.68 42.52 -6.76
N TRP A 300 -13.29 41.60 -7.63
CA TRP A 300 -12.61 40.34 -7.31
C TRP A 300 -11.13 40.60 -7.03
N ARG A 301 -10.48 39.65 -6.34
CA ARG A 301 -9.04 39.66 -6.09
C ARG A 301 -8.42 38.33 -6.40
N VAL A 302 -7.17 38.35 -6.84
CA VAL A 302 -6.34 37.15 -7.00
C VAL A 302 -5.03 37.39 -6.24
N ARG A 303 -4.52 36.35 -5.60
CA ARG A 303 -3.22 36.32 -4.91
C ARG A 303 -2.30 35.40 -5.70
N ILE A 304 -1.03 35.78 -5.81
CA ILE A 304 0.06 34.91 -6.25
C ILE A 304 1.02 34.77 -5.08
N ASP A 305 1.43 33.55 -4.75
CA ASP A 305 2.27 33.28 -3.59
C ASP A 305 3.28 32.16 -3.81
N ILE A 306 4.34 32.10 -3.00
CA ILE A 306 5.47 31.20 -3.20
C ILE A 306 5.23 29.83 -2.54
N PHE A 307 5.53 28.74 -3.26
CA PHE A 307 5.55 27.38 -2.70
C PHE A 307 6.97 26.74 -2.68
N PRO A 308 7.37 26.05 -1.59
CA PRO A 308 6.70 26.04 -0.29
C PRO A 308 6.76 27.43 0.39
N GLY A 309 7.58 28.35 -0.11
CA GLY A 309 7.62 29.74 0.35
C GLY A 309 8.30 29.91 1.70
N TRP A 310 8.18 31.12 2.26
CA TRP A 310 8.86 31.52 3.50
C TRP A 310 7.89 31.76 4.66
N VAL A 311 6.63 32.07 4.37
CA VAL A 311 5.61 32.45 5.34
C VAL A 311 4.69 31.29 5.71
N ASP A 312 4.26 30.50 4.71
CA ASP A 312 3.23 29.47 4.84
C ASP A 312 3.80 28.04 4.85
N VAL A 313 5.00 27.83 5.42
CA VAL A 313 5.57 26.48 5.61
C VAL A 313 5.41 25.96 7.03
N PRO A 314 5.46 24.64 7.23
CA PRO A 314 5.61 24.06 8.55
C PRO A 314 6.88 24.59 9.23
N HIS A 315 6.73 25.46 10.24
CA HIS A 315 7.83 26.03 11.03
C HIS A 315 7.80 25.52 12.48
N PRO A 316 8.26 24.28 12.73
CA PRO A 316 8.42 23.79 14.09
C PRO A 316 9.65 24.44 14.73
N THR A 317 9.61 24.58 16.05
CA THR A 317 10.72 25.22 16.80
C THR A 317 11.96 24.33 16.97
N GLU A 318 11.87 23.06 16.56
CA GLU A 318 12.84 22.00 16.90
C GLU A 318 13.73 21.57 15.72
N TRP A 319 13.31 21.81 14.48
CA TRP A 319 14.12 21.58 13.28
C TRP A 319 13.90 22.71 12.26
N GLU A 320 14.81 22.78 11.29
CA GLU A 320 14.74 23.72 10.18
C GLU A 320 14.00 23.09 8.99
N TYR A 321 13.35 23.93 8.19
CA TYR A 321 12.62 23.54 6.98
C TYR A 321 13.22 24.23 5.74
N TYR A 322 13.40 23.50 4.63
CA TYR A 322 13.90 24.07 3.38
C TYR A 322 12.82 24.90 2.66
N SER A 323 12.68 26.16 3.07
CA SER A 323 12.01 27.21 2.30
C SER A 323 12.88 27.71 1.14
N TYR A 324 12.25 27.93 -0.02
CA TYR A 324 12.87 28.51 -1.20
C TYR A 324 11.82 29.13 -2.11
N GLY A 325 12.28 29.86 -3.12
CA GLY A 325 11.44 30.51 -4.12
C GLY A 325 11.75 32.00 -4.19
N SER A 326 12.22 32.42 -5.36
CA SER A 326 12.23 33.81 -5.79
C SER A 326 12.36 33.84 -7.31
N GLY A 327 11.76 34.84 -7.96
CA GLY A 327 11.86 34.95 -9.40
C GLY A 327 10.67 35.66 -10.03
N ALA A 328 10.77 35.82 -11.34
CA ALA A 328 9.75 36.50 -12.12
C ALA A 328 8.70 35.51 -12.62
N TYR A 329 7.46 35.97 -12.70
CA TYR A 329 6.35 35.23 -13.32
C TYR A 329 5.68 36.06 -14.42
N VAL A 330 4.89 35.39 -15.25
CA VAL A 330 4.02 35.99 -16.27
C VAL A 330 2.58 35.62 -15.93
N LEU A 331 1.74 36.64 -15.71
CA LEU A 331 0.32 36.49 -15.41
C LEU A 331 -0.51 36.96 -16.60
N THR A 332 -1.24 36.07 -17.24
CA THR A 332 -2.24 36.42 -18.26
C THR A 332 -3.63 36.36 -17.63
N PHE A 333 -4.40 37.44 -17.78
CA PHE A 333 -5.77 37.58 -17.28
C PHE A 333 -6.74 37.83 -18.43
N ASP A 334 -7.83 37.08 -18.50
CA ASP A 334 -8.95 37.33 -19.40
C ASP A 334 -10.32 37.16 -18.70
N ILE A 335 -11.36 37.73 -19.31
CA ILE A 335 -12.76 37.57 -18.90
C ILE A 335 -13.52 36.86 -20.02
N GLU A 336 -13.75 35.57 -19.82
CA GLU A 336 -14.49 34.71 -20.74
C GLU A 336 -15.99 35.01 -20.70
N GLU A 337 -16.71 34.63 -21.76
CA GLU A 337 -18.17 34.79 -21.82
C GLU A 337 -18.90 34.00 -20.72
N SER A 338 -18.33 32.87 -20.29
CA SER A 338 -18.84 32.01 -19.22
C SER A 338 -17.77 31.00 -18.77
N ALA A 339 -17.92 30.45 -17.57
CA ALA A 339 -17.18 29.30 -17.06
C ALA A 339 -18.12 28.34 -16.29
N SER A 340 -17.67 27.14 -15.97
CA SER A 340 -18.37 26.19 -15.09
C SER A 340 -17.76 26.20 -13.70
N ILE A 341 -18.60 26.05 -12.67
CA ILE A 341 -18.11 25.84 -11.30
C ILE A 341 -17.42 24.46 -11.28
N PRO A 342 -16.18 24.37 -10.79
CA PRO A 342 -15.50 23.10 -10.56
C PRO A 342 -16.38 22.18 -9.66
N PRO A 343 -16.48 20.88 -9.96
CA PRO A 343 -17.30 19.98 -9.17
C PRO A 343 -16.74 19.84 -7.75
N SER A 344 -17.59 19.97 -6.73
CA SER A 344 -17.21 19.73 -5.33
C SER A 344 -17.05 18.24 -5.05
N ILE A 345 -16.25 17.88 -4.05
CA ILE A 345 -16.10 16.49 -3.60
C ILE A 345 -17.40 16.00 -2.93
N PRO A 346 -17.98 14.85 -3.33
CA PRO A 346 -19.20 14.33 -2.73
C PRO A 346 -19.06 14.05 -1.23
N GLN A 347 -20.06 14.44 -0.44
CA GLN A 347 -20.15 14.10 0.98
C GLN A 347 -21.21 13.02 1.19
N PRO A 348 -20.87 11.85 1.77
CA PRO A 348 -21.87 10.87 2.20
C PRO A 348 -22.84 11.46 3.22
N GLN A 349 -24.14 11.25 3.02
CA GLN A 349 -25.19 11.87 3.83
C GLN A 349 -25.60 10.96 5.00
N ILE A 350 -25.22 11.36 6.22
CA ILE A 350 -25.57 10.67 7.46
C ILE A 350 -26.11 11.63 8.51
N THR A 351 -27.01 11.15 9.37
CA THR A 351 -27.52 11.87 10.54
C THR A 351 -26.99 11.21 11.82
N PRO A 352 -26.02 11.83 12.52
CA PRO A 352 -25.47 11.27 13.73
C PRO A 352 -26.47 11.32 14.89
N ILE A 353 -26.62 10.20 15.59
CA ILE A 353 -27.40 10.11 16.82
C ILE A 353 -26.42 10.13 18.00
N ALA A 354 -26.64 10.99 18.98
CA ALA A 354 -25.82 11.09 20.19
C ALA A 354 -26.04 9.92 21.16
N ASN A 355 -25.80 8.69 20.69
CA ASN A 355 -25.90 7.44 21.42
C ASN A 355 -24.57 6.67 21.35
N THR A 356 -24.32 5.80 22.31
CA THR A 356 -23.22 4.84 22.27
C THR A 356 -23.65 3.56 22.96
N LEU A 357 -23.65 2.45 22.22
CA LEU A 357 -24.01 1.14 22.76
C LEU A 357 -22.72 0.37 23.04
N LYS A 358 -22.54 -0.06 24.29
CA LYS A 358 -21.32 -0.75 24.75
C LYS A 358 -21.58 -2.23 24.94
N VAL A 359 -20.79 -3.06 24.28
CA VAL A 359 -20.84 -4.51 24.35
C VAL A 359 -19.62 -5.01 25.13
N SER A 360 -19.82 -5.82 26.16
CA SER A 360 -18.69 -6.47 26.85
C SER A 360 -18.20 -7.65 26.01
N ASN A 361 -16.92 -7.63 25.65
CA ASN A 361 -16.26 -8.69 24.87
C ASN A 361 -16.32 -10.05 25.61
N ASP A 362 -16.79 -11.10 24.94
CA ASP A 362 -16.82 -12.48 25.43
C ASP A 362 -16.18 -13.44 24.42
N PRO A 363 -14.85 -13.61 24.43
CA PRO A 363 -14.14 -14.44 23.43
C PRO A 363 -14.43 -15.95 23.54
N LEU A 364 -15.27 -16.37 24.50
CA LEU A 364 -15.61 -17.77 24.75
C LEU A 364 -17.00 -18.16 24.23
N SER A 365 -17.81 -17.18 23.81
CA SER A 365 -19.12 -17.43 23.22
C SER A 365 -19.39 -16.44 22.08
N THR A 366 -20.61 -16.44 21.53
CA THR A 366 -21.05 -15.42 20.57
C THR A 366 -22.23 -14.61 21.09
N LYS A 367 -22.47 -14.62 22.40
CA LYS A 367 -23.66 -13.96 22.98
C LYS A 367 -23.60 -12.45 22.85
N ASP A 368 -22.42 -11.89 23.05
CA ASP A 368 -22.06 -10.51 22.81
C ASP A 368 -22.27 -10.14 21.34
N GLU A 369 -21.88 -10.98 20.38
CA GLU A 369 -22.20 -10.75 18.96
C GLU A 369 -23.70 -10.67 18.68
N PHE A 370 -24.51 -11.56 19.27
CA PHE A 370 -25.98 -11.48 19.10
C PHE A 370 -26.55 -10.23 19.80
N GLY A 371 -25.97 -9.81 20.93
CA GLY A 371 -26.27 -8.52 21.57
C GLY A 371 -25.92 -7.33 20.68
N TYR A 372 -24.76 -7.37 20.04
CA TYR A 372 -24.28 -6.39 19.07
C TYR A 372 -25.23 -6.28 17.87
N LEU A 373 -25.63 -7.41 17.27
CA LEU A 373 -26.58 -7.45 16.16
C LEU A 373 -27.92 -6.80 16.53
N ALA A 374 -28.41 -7.01 17.76
CA ALA A 374 -29.65 -6.40 18.22
C ALA A 374 -29.55 -4.89 18.45
N ALA A 375 -28.34 -4.37 18.65
CA ALA A 375 -28.05 -2.95 18.77
C ALA A 375 -28.01 -2.22 17.41
N ILE A 376 -27.71 -2.92 16.31
CA ILE A 376 -27.61 -2.35 14.95
C ILE A 376 -28.85 -1.52 14.58
N PRO A 377 -30.10 -2.03 14.61
CA PRO A 377 -31.27 -1.25 14.17
C PRO A 377 -31.59 -0.03 15.05
N ALA A 378 -30.96 0.12 16.22
CA ALA A 378 -31.05 1.32 17.06
C ALA A 378 -29.92 2.34 16.77
N CYS A 379 -28.85 1.89 16.11
CA CYS A 379 -27.64 2.68 15.89
C CYS A 379 -27.33 2.95 14.42
N ASN A 380 -27.82 2.15 13.49
CA ASN A 380 -27.61 2.28 12.06
C ASN A 380 -28.92 1.89 11.39
N TYR A 381 -29.70 2.85 10.91
CA TYR A 381 -31.01 2.60 10.30
C TYR A 381 -31.41 3.66 9.28
N VAL A 382 -32.40 3.32 8.45
CA VAL A 382 -33.07 4.26 7.54
C VAL A 382 -34.45 4.58 8.05
N GLU A 383 -34.76 5.87 8.15
CA GLU A 383 -36.13 6.33 8.38
C GLU A 383 -36.45 7.52 7.46
N GLY A 384 -37.52 7.37 6.67
CA GLY A 384 -37.94 8.42 5.74
C GLY A 384 -36.91 8.77 4.66
N GLY A 385 -36.06 7.82 4.28
CA GLY A 385 -34.94 8.03 3.33
C GLY A 385 -33.70 8.71 3.93
N THR A 386 -33.70 8.95 5.25
CA THR A 386 -32.53 9.49 5.96
C THR A 386 -31.79 8.37 6.68
N ARG A 387 -30.47 8.34 6.54
CA ARG A 387 -29.57 7.42 7.26
C ARG A 387 -29.25 7.98 8.64
N TYR A 388 -29.47 7.19 9.69
CA TYR A 388 -29.11 7.54 11.06
C TYR A 388 -28.02 6.61 11.58
N VAL A 389 -26.98 7.17 12.19
CA VAL A 389 -25.80 6.41 12.62
C VAL A 389 -25.30 6.80 14.02
N ALA A 390 -24.82 5.82 14.78
CA ALA A 390 -24.21 5.93 16.10
C ALA A 390 -23.25 4.75 16.34
N PRO A 391 -22.21 4.92 17.18
CA PRO A 391 -21.26 3.85 17.44
C PRO A 391 -21.83 2.74 18.31
N ILE A 392 -21.52 1.49 17.91
CA ILE A 392 -21.53 0.31 18.78
C ILE A 392 -20.08 -0.08 19.03
N ILE A 393 -19.68 -0.13 20.29
CA ILE A 393 -18.29 -0.40 20.69
C ILE A 393 -18.21 -1.63 21.56
N TYR A 394 -17.05 -2.29 21.53
CA TYR A 394 -16.70 -3.34 22.48
C TYR A 394 -15.89 -2.75 23.64
N GLU A 395 -15.91 -3.42 24.79
CA GLU A 395 -15.10 -3.08 25.97
C GLU A 395 -14.55 -4.38 26.57
N GLY A 396 -13.27 -4.37 26.97
CA GLY A 396 -12.61 -5.51 27.62
C GLY A 396 -11.93 -6.47 26.64
N ASP A 397 -11.43 -5.98 25.51
CA ASP A 397 -10.55 -6.73 24.62
C ASP A 397 -9.08 -6.31 24.84
N ASP A 398 -8.38 -7.07 25.69
CA ASP A 398 -6.96 -6.88 26.01
C ASP A 398 -6.01 -7.55 25.00
N THR A 399 -6.55 -7.99 23.86
CA THR A 399 -5.73 -8.53 22.77
C THR A 399 -4.71 -7.47 22.34
N PRO A 400 -3.40 -7.77 22.36
CA PRO A 400 -2.39 -6.81 21.92
C PRO A 400 -2.57 -6.44 20.44
N THR A 401 -2.41 -5.15 20.13
CA THR A 401 -2.35 -4.64 18.75
C THR A 401 -1.02 -4.99 18.08
N SER A 402 -0.86 -4.61 16.81
CA SER A 402 0.15 -5.17 15.93
C SER A 402 1.54 -4.56 16.09
N TYR A 403 2.33 -4.94 17.11
CA TYR A 403 3.78 -5.22 16.95
C TYR A 403 4.49 -5.88 18.18
N TYR A 404 5.74 -6.31 17.95
CA TYR A 404 6.68 -7.06 18.78
C TYR A 404 7.58 -6.22 19.74
N GLY A 405 7.11 -5.94 20.96
CA GLY A 405 7.95 -5.48 22.09
C GLY A 405 7.82 -6.36 23.36
N THR A 406 8.40 -5.95 24.49
CA THR A 406 8.02 -6.52 25.81
C THR A 406 6.55 -6.22 26.10
N GLU A 407 5.84 -7.13 26.78
CA GLU A 407 4.39 -7.09 27.04
C GLU A 407 3.86 -5.77 27.66
N GLY A 408 4.72 -4.93 28.23
CA GLY A 408 4.32 -3.69 28.93
C GLY A 408 4.12 -2.44 28.09
N ASP A 409 4.59 -2.41 26.83
CA ASP A 409 4.59 -1.19 25.99
C ASP A 409 3.69 -1.29 24.74
N ARG A 410 2.96 -2.40 24.57
CA ARG A 410 2.09 -2.62 23.40
C ARG A 410 0.69 -2.06 23.67
N GLY A 411 0.09 -1.46 22.64
CA GLY A 411 -1.33 -1.15 22.64
C GLY A 411 -2.20 -2.42 22.65
N THR A 412 -3.49 -2.22 22.87
CA THR A 412 -4.53 -3.24 22.91
C THR A 412 -5.71 -2.85 22.03
N VAL A 413 -6.57 -3.81 21.69
CA VAL A 413 -7.80 -3.51 20.91
C VAL A 413 -8.69 -2.49 21.64
N ASP A 414 -8.69 -2.49 22.97
CA ASP A 414 -9.34 -1.45 23.78
C ASP A 414 -8.74 -0.05 23.54
N ASP A 415 -7.42 0.09 23.28
CA ASP A 415 -6.81 1.38 22.92
C ASP A 415 -7.30 1.88 21.55
N THR A 416 -7.37 0.98 20.55
CA THR A 416 -7.96 1.29 19.23
C THR A 416 -9.42 1.73 19.35
N THR A 417 -10.17 1.06 20.22
CA THR A 417 -11.57 1.42 20.51
C THR A 417 -11.66 2.76 21.25
N GLN A 418 -10.73 3.03 22.16
CA GLN A 418 -10.68 4.29 22.90
C GLN A 418 -10.42 5.48 21.96
N TYR A 419 -9.57 5.34 20.93
CA TYR A 419 -9.39 6.38 19.92
C TYR A 419 -10.69 6.70 19.17
N LEU A 420 -11.52 5.70 18.86
CA LEU A 420 -12.85 5.92 18.26
C LEU A 420 -13.79 6.67 19.21
N ILE A 421 -13.79 6.29 20.49
CA ILE A 421 -14.60 6.94 21.53
C ILE A 421 -14.18 8.41 21.71
N ASP A 422 -12.88 8.67 21.73
CA ASP A 422 -12.33 10.01 21.90
C ASP A 422 -12.73 10.93 20.75
N ASP A 423 -12.63 10.46 19.51
CA ASP A 423 -13.05 11.22 18.33
C ASP A 423 -14.57 11.47 18.34
N TRP A 424 -15.37 10.45 18.65
CA TRP A 424 -16.82 10.59 18.75
C TRP A 424 -17.24 11.60 19.82
N ASN A 425 -16.64 11.53 21.01
CA ASN A 425 -16.92 12.44 22.10
C ASN A 425 -16.46 13.87 21.81
N ALA A 426 -15.31 14.04 21.15
CA ALA A 426 -14.82 15.34 20.72
C ALA A 426 -15.79 15.99 19.72
N TYR A 427 -16.25 15.25 18.71
CA TYR A 427 -17.29 15.70 17.78
C TYR A 427 -18.57 16.13 18.51
N LEU A 428 -19.12 15.29 19.40
CA LEU A 428 -20.33 15.65 20.15
C LEU A 428 -20.12 16.88 21.05
N SER A 429 -18.91 17.05 21.59
CA SER A 429 -18.53 18.21 22.40
C SER A 429 -18.56 19.51 21.60
N ASN A 430 -18.17 19.51 20.32
CA ASN A 430 -18.28 20.66 19.43
C ASN A 430 -19.73 21.17 19.32
N HIS A 431 -20.70 20.28 19.49
CA HIS A 431 -22.13 20.60 19.47
C HIS A 431 -22.75 20.80 20.88
N GLY A 432 -21.95 20.69 21.95
CA GLY A 432 -22.44 20.78 23.33
C GLY A 432 -23.38 19.64 23.73
N VAL A 433 -23.24 18.48 23.08
CA VAL A 433 -24.04 17.27 23.32
C VAL A 433 -23.19 16.23 24.06
N THR A 434 -23.83 15.39 24.87
CA THR A 434 -23.19 14.25 25.54
C THR A 434 -23.90 12.99 25.08
N PRO A 435 -23.18 11.90 24.75
CA PRO A 435 -23.82 10.70 24.28
C PRO A 435 -24.64 10.04 25.40
N PHE A 436 -25.80 9.50 25.04
CA PHE A 436 -26.48 8.53 25.90
C PHE A 436 -25.77 7.18 25.76
N ILE A 437 -25.20 6.71 26.88
CA ILE A 437 -24.46 5.45 26.93
C ILE A 437 -25.40 4.34 27.40
N TYR A 438 -25.45 3.24 26.65
CA TYR A 438 -26.23 2.06 26.98
C TYR A 438 -25.34 0.82 27.04
N ASP A 439 -25.25 0.19 28.21
CA ASP A 439 -24.56 -1.09 28.38
C ASP A 439 -25.47 -2.24 27.89
N VAL A 440 -25.04 -2.91 26.84
CA VAL A 440 -25.75 -4.04 26.24
C VAL A 440 -25.69 -5.25 27.19
N PRO A 441 -26.84 -5.85 27.57
CA PRO A 441 -26.86 -7.03 28.42
C PRO A 441 -26.09 -8.22 27.82
N THR A 442 -25.44 -9.02 28.67
CA THR A 442 -24.65 -10.19 28.23
C THR A 442 -25.49 -11.39 27.76
N ASP A 443 -26.79 -11.38 28.01
CA ASP A 443 -27.72 -12.38 27.48
C ASP A 443 -28.40 -11.81 26.23
N SER A 444 -28.15 -12.43 25.07
CA SER A 444 -28.58 -11.96 23.75
C SER A 444 -30.08 -11.69 23.66
N VAL A 445 -30.91 -12.60 24.20
CA VAL A 445 -32.37 -12.49 24.16
C VAL A 445 -32.86 -11.36 25.07
N ILE A 446 -32.27 -11.20 26.25
CA ILE A 446 -32.56 -10.07 27.14
C ILE A 446 -32.11 -8.75 26.50
N ALA A 447 -30.92 -8.72 25.90
CA ALA A 447 -30.37 -7.54 25.24
C ALA A 447 -31.32 -7.04 24.14
N ALA A 448 -31.71 -7.92 23.22
CA ALA A 448 -32.63 -7.59 22.15
C ALA A 448 -33.97 -7.05 22.67
N ALA A 449 -34.58 -7.69 23.67
CA ALA A 449 -35.84 -7.26 24.24
C ALA A 449 -35.75 -5.90 24.97
N GLN A 450 -34.62 -5.62 25.64
CA GLN A 450 -34.42 -4.35 26.35
C GLN A 450 -34.10 -3.20 25.40
N ILE A 451 -33.22 -3.42 24.42
CA ILE A 451 -32.92 -2.43 23.36
C ILE A 451 -34.23 -2.06 22.65
N ALA A 452 -35.02 -3.05 22.24
CA ALA A 452 -36.31 -2.82 21.58
C ALA A 452 -37.26 -1.94 22.40
N GLN A 453 -37.36 -2.16 23.72
CA GLN A 453 -38.24 -1.39 24.60
C GLN A 453 -37.69 0.01 24.98
N ASN A 454 -36.39 0.22 24.87
CA ASN A 454 -35.75 1.50 25.19
C ASN A 454 -35.76 2.46 23.99
N TYR A 455 -35.53 1.95 22.79
CA TYR A 455 -35.35 2.78 21.59
C TYR A 455 -36.62 2.91 20.73
N TRP A 456 -37.62 2.04 20.92
CA TRP A 456 -38.94 2.18 20.27
C TRP A 456 -40.03 2.44 21.29
N THR A 457 -40.81 3.52 21.10
CA THR A 457 -42.04 3.74 21.87
C THR A 457 -43.13 2.74 21.47
N SER A 458 -43.18 2.38 20.19
CA SER A 458 -44.05 1.37 19.61
C SER A 458 -43.49 0.92 18.28
N SER A 459 -43.75 -0.32 17.86
CA SER A 459 -43.46 -0.79 16.50
C SER A 459 -44.50 -1.82 16.08
N ASP A 460 -45.14 -1.62 14.92
CA ASP A 460 -46.09 -2.60 14.35
C ASP A 460 -45.36 -3.83 13.80
N LEU A 461 -44.10 -3.65 13.39
CA LEU A 461 -43.22 -4.67 12.80
C LEU A 461 -42.07 -5.00 13.76
N ALA A 462 -41.71 -6.28 13.87
CA ALA A 462 -40.43 -6.70 14.41
C ALA A 462 -39.74 -7.66 13.44
N VAL A 463 -38.41 -7.59 13.36
CA VAL A 463 -37.64 -8.62 12.67
C VAL A 463 -37.22 -9.65 13.71
N VAL A 464 -37.37 -10.93 13.38
CA VAL A 464 -37.14 -12.03 14.31
C VAL A 464 -36.12 -12.98 13.70
N ALA A 465 -35.19 -13.48 14.54
CA ALA A 465 -34.24 -14.53 14.18
C ALA A 465 -34.09 -15.53 15.33
N VAL A 466 -33.56 -16.72 15.05
CA VAL A 466 -33.24 -17.71 16.08
C VAL A 466 -31.93 -17.32 16.80
N ASP A 467 -31.93 -17.33 18.13
CA ASP A 467 -30.73 -17.16 18.94
C ASP A 467 -29.80 -18.37 18.78
N GLY A 468 -28.72 -18.18 18.03
CA GLY A 468 -27.75 -19.22 17.69
C GLY A 468 -26.61 -19.38 18.69
N SER A 469 -26.49 -18.48 19.68
CA SER A 469 -25.31 -18.41 20.56
C SER A 469 -25.08 -19.65 21.43
N GLY A 470 -26.07 -20.54 21.52
CA GLY A 470 -25.97 -21.81 22.24
C GLY A 470 -25.49 -23.00 21.40
N TYR A 471 -25.41 -22.86 20.07
CA TYR A 471 -24.95 -23.94 19.19
C TYR A 471 -23.42 -24.02 19.18
N MET A 472 -22.88 -25.23 19.31
CA MET A 472 -21.44 -25.48 19.35
C MET A 472 -20.99 -26.32 18.16
N ASP A 473 -19.78 -26.05 17.67
CA ASP A 473 -19.09 -26.86 16.68
C ASP A 473 -18.69 -28.24 17.24
N ASP A 474 -18.52 -29.23 16.36
CA ASP A 474 -18.08 -30.58 16.72
C ASP A 474 -16.59 -30.74 16.48
N VAL A 475 -15.82 -30.91 17.56
CA VAL A 475 -14.37 -31.15 17.49
C VAL A 475 -14.07 -32.63 17.66
N LYS A 476 -13.43 -33.23 16.65
CA LYS A 476 -13.04 -34.65 16.65
C LYS A 476 -11.56 -34.83 16.40
N THR A 477 -10.89 -35.57 17.29
CA THR A 477 -9.55 -36.09 17.04
C THR A 477 -9.61 -37.23 16.02
N ILE A 478 -9.26 -36.93 14.77
CA ILE A 478 -9.28 -37.89 13.66
C ILE A 478 -7.95 -38.67 13.53
N LEU A 479 -6.88 -38.19 14.17
CA LEU A 479 -5.62 -38.91 14.31
C LEU A 479 -5.03 -38.66 15.71
N LYS A 480 -4.61 -39.73 16.38
CA LYS A 480 -3.72 -39.64 17.54
C LYS A 480 -2.76 -40.82 17.54
N ARG A 481 -1.46 -40.56 17.41
CA ARG A 481 -0.43 -41.61 17.32
C ARG A 481 0.84 -41.16 18.01
N THR A 482 1.34 -42.00 18.90
CA THR A 482 2.69 -41.84 19.48
C THR A 482 3.66 -42.72 18.70
N LYS A 483 4.77 -42.13 18.24
CA LYS A 483 5.83 -42.83 17.52
C LYS A 483 7.21 -42.43 18.03
N THR A 484 8.23 -43.14 17.56
CA THR A 484 9.62 -42.72 17.69
C THR A 484 10.18 -42.58 16.28
N LEU A 485 10.52 -41.35 15.89
CA LEU A 485 11.20 -41.04 14.65
C LEU A 485 12.69 -41.34 14.84
N THR A 486 13.29 -42.04 13.87
CA THR A 486 14.75 -42.20 13.80
C THR A 486 15.30 -41.18 12.81
N ARG A 487 16.19 -40.30 13.26
CA ARG A 487 16.80 -39.28 12.41
C ARG A 487 17.67 -39.94 11.37
N VAL A 488 17.29 -39.80 10.10
CA VAL A 488 18.06 -40.30 8.96
C VAL A 488 18.13 -39.18 7.93
N VAL A 489 19.35 -38.77 7.60
CA VAL A 489 19.64 -37.71 6.65
C VAL A 489 20.58 -38.26 5.59
N GLU A 490 20.40 -37.83 4.34
CA GLU A 490 21.30 -38.13 3.22
C GLU A 490 21.68 -36.81 2.55
N VAL A 491 22.97 -36.58 2.37
CA VAL A 491 23.51 -35.35 1.78
C VAL A 491 24.15 -35.70 0.45
N ASP A 492 23.72 -35.04 -0.60
CA ASP A 492 24.39 -35.04 -1.90
C ASP A 492 25.18 -33.72 -2.03
N GLU A 493 26.48 -33.82 -2.30
CA GLU A 493 27.35 -32.68 -2.61
C GLU A 493 27.78 -32.77 -4.08
N ILE A 494 27.40 -31.77 -4.87
CA ILE A 494 27.58 -31.73 -6.31
C ILE A 494 28.43 -30.51 -6.65
N GLN A 495 29.66 -30.73 -7.13
CA GLN A 495 30.55 -29.65 -7.57
C GLN A 495 29.97 -28.94 -8.80
N ASN A 496 30.32 -27.68 -9.00
CA ASN A 496 29.86 -26.86 -10.12
C ASN A 496 30.16 -27.45 -11.52
N ASP A 497 31.19 -28.29 -11.64
CA ASP A 497 31.62 -28.98 -12.85
C ASP A 497 31.16 -30.45 -12.94
N ASP A 498 30.39 -30.94 -11.96
CA ASP A 498 29.92 -32.33 -11.94
C ASP A 498 28.96 -32.55 -13.12
N PRO A 499 29.18 -33.58 -13.96
CA PRO A 499 28.34 -33.89 -15.11
C PRO A 499 26.88 -34.22 -14.77
N LYS A 500 26.53 -34.41 -13.49
CA LYS A 500 25.14 -34.60 -13.01
C LYS A 500 24.32 -33.30 -13.01
N ILE A 501 24.96 -32.12 -13.06
CA ILE A 501 24.25 -30.84 -13.16
C ILE A 501 23.85 -30.65 -14.63
N SER A 502 22.55 -30.72 -14.90
CA SER A 502 21.99 -30.29 -16.18
C SER A 502 22.01 -28.77 -16.26
N SER A 503 22.40 -28.20 -17.41
CA SER A 503 22.37 -26.74 -17.62
C SER A 503 20.97 -26.14 -17.48
N ASP A 504 19.92 -26.94 -17.73
CA ASP A 504 18.55 -26.43 -17.82
C ASP A 504 17.69 -26.78 -16.58
N LEU A 505 18.04 -27.83 -15.84
CA LEU A 505 17.24 -28.38 -14.73
C LEU A 505 18.10 -28.76 -13.51
N GLY A 506 19.36 -28.33 -13.46
CA GLY A 506 20.28 -28.64 -12.37
C GLY A 506 20.41 -30.13 -12.03
N TYR A 507 20.55 -30.42 -10.74
CA TYR A 507 20.64 -31.76 -10.18
C TYR A 507 19.25 -32.37 -9.97
N MET A 508 18.94 -33.41 -10.74
CA MET A 508 17.65 -34.09 -10.62
C MET A 508 17.69 -35.33 -9.73
N MET A 509 16.61 -35.52 -8.98
CA MET A 509 16.45 -36.60 -8.00
C MET A 509 15.04 -37.18 -8.01
N LEU A 510 14.96 -38.51 -7.90
CA LEU A 510 13.69 -39.21 -7.68
C LEU A 510 13.50 -39.44 -6.18
N LEU A 511 12.49 -38.81 -5.60
CA LEU A 511 12.23 -38.89 -4.16
C LEU A 511 11.10 -39.87 -3.86
N GLY A 512 11.44 -40.92 -3.12
CA GLY A 512 10.50 -41.92 -2.60
C GLY A 512 9.81 -41.51 -1.29
N PRO A 513 8.88 -42.32 -0.77
CA PRO A 513 8.05 -42.00 0.40
C PRO A 513 8.82 -41.79 1.71
N LYS A 514 10.08 -42.25 1.79
CA LYS A 514 10.95 -42.09 2.96
C LYS A 514 11.30 -40.62 3.22
N TRP A 515 11.53 -39.86 2.16
CA TRP A 515 12.00 -38.48 2.24
C TRP A 515 10.81 -37.55 2.44
N CYS A 516 10.88 -36.70 3.47
CA CYS A 516 9.78 -35.85 3.91
C CYS A 516 10.09 -34.35 3.77
N ALA A 517 11.35 -33.95 3.75
CA ALA A 517 11.77 -32.59 3.44
C ALA A 517 13.13 -32.58 2.71
N LEU A 518 13.41 -31.46 2.07
CA LEU A 518 14.68 -31.17 1.38
C LEU A 518 15.24 -29.85 1.91
N GLY A 519 16.54 -29.83 2.16
CA GLY A 519 17.33 -28.62 2.27
C GLY A 519 18.16 -28.45 1.00
N VAL A 520 18.22 -27.24 0.44
CA VAL A 520 19.08 -26.91 -0.70
C VAL A 520 19.99 -25.76 -0.34
N ASN A 521 21.28 -25.89 -0.63
CA ASN A 521 22.27 -24.86 -0.34
C ASN A 521 23.29 -24.77 -1.49
N VAL A 522 23.57 -23.57 -1.96
CA VAL A 522 24.60 -23.26 -2.97
C VAL A 522 25.66 -22.38 -2.33
N THR A 523 26.88 -22.88 -2.25
CA THR A 523 27.98 -22.16 -1.58
C THR A 523 29.03 -21.64 -2.56
N GLY A 524 29.76 -20.62 -2.12
CA GLY A 524 30.88 -20.05 -2.88
C GLY A 524 30.42 -19.16 -4.03
N ILE A 525 29.26 -18.53 -3.89
CA ILE A 525 28.70 -17.63 -4.91
C ILE A 525 29.63 -16.40 -4.99
N SER A 526 30.24 -16.18 -6.14
CA SER A 526 31.28 -15.17 -6.34
C SER A 526 30.79 -13.82 -6.87
N ILE A 527 29.49 -13.70 -7.11
CA ILE A 527 28.84 -12.46 -7.56
C ILE A 527 28.04 -11.82 -6.43
N THR A 528 27.85 -10.51 -6.54
CA THR A 528 26.90 -9.72 -5.76
C THR A 528 25.71 -9.44 -6.67
N SER A 529 24.63 -10.22 -6.56
CA SER A 529 23.43 -9.99 -7.39
C SER A 529 22.17 -10.22 -6.57
N SER A 530 21.29 -9.23 -6.59
CA SER A 530 19.92 -9.31 -6.08
C SER A 530 18.90 -9.76 -7.15
N SER A 531 19.35 -10.02 -8.38
CA SER A 531 18.49 -10.32 -9.54
C SER A 531 18.51 -11.80 -9.97
N GLN A 532 19.20 -12.66 -9.22
CA GLN A 532 19.34 -14.09 -9.54
C GLN A 532 19.11 -14.94 -8.30
N ALA A 533 18.24 -15.94 -8.41
CA ALA A 533 18.05 -16.95 -7.38
C ALA A 533 19.31 -17.81 -7.21
N GLY A 534 19.91 -17.80 -6.04
CA GLY A 534 21.14 -18.57 -5.82
C GLY A 534 20.88 -20.04 -5.57
N ALA A 535 19.74 -20.40 -4.99
CA ALA A 535 19.26 -21.77 -4.91
C ALA A 535 17.83 -21.86 -5.42
N LEU A 536 17.52 -22.95 -6.11
CA LEU A 536 16.19 -23.23 -6.66
C LEU A 536 15.84 -24.69 -6.41
N LEU A 537 14.63 -24.95 -5.94
CA LEU A 537 14.05 -26.27 -5.83
C LEU A 537 12.75 -26.31 -6.64
N THR A 538 12.57 -27.33 -7.47
CA THR A 538 11.34 -27.47 -8.27
C THR A 538 10.90 -28.92 -8.41
N GLN A 539 9.60 -29.17 -8.25
CA GLN A 539 8.98 -30.43 -8.58
C GLN A 539 8.63 -30.50 -10.08
N VAL A 540 9.54 -31.08 -10.86
CA VAL A 540 9.38 -31.28 -12.30
C VAL A 540 8.22 -32.23 -12.63
N TYR A 541 7.94 -33.24 -11.81
CA TYR A 541 6.79 -34.13 -12.05
C TYR A 541 6.31 -34.73 -10.72
N PRO A 542 4.98 -34.81 -10.47
CA PRO A 542 3.89 -34.72 -11.44
C PRO A 542 3.26 -33.36 -11.71
N LYS A 543 3.65 -32.28 -11.01
CA LYS A 543 2.89 -31.03 -11.04
C LYS A 543 3.51 -29.87 -11.80
N TYR A 544 4.84 -29.81 -11.95
CA TYR A 544 5.53 -28.66 -12.54
C TYR A 544 5.32 -27.34 -11.77
N ILE A 545 5.03 -27.36 -10.46
CA ILE A 545 4.58 -26.17 -9.71
C ILE A 545 5.14 -26.02 -8.29
N ASP A 546 5.42 -27.12 -7.57
CA ASP A 546 5.94 -26.97 -6.21
C ASP A 546 7.37 -26.45 -6.32
N MET A 547 7.60 -25.22 -5.87
CA MET A 547 8.82 -24.43 -6.07
C MET A 547 9.22 -23.76 -4.76
N SER A 548 10.51 -23.53 -4.61
CA SER A 548 11.11 -22.76 -3.51
C SER A 548 12.41 -22.14 -4.05
N SER A 549 12.58 -20.84 -3.90
CA SER A 549 13.80 -20.10 -4.23
C SER A 549 14.45 -19.52 -2.97
N ASP A 550 15.77 -19.34 -3.07
CA ASP A 550 16.55 -18.41 -2.25
C ASP A 550 16.87 -17.23 -3.17
N ASP A 551 15.90 -16.33 -3.23
CA ASP A 551 15.98 -15.08 -3.93
C ASP A 551 16.75 -14.14 -3.01
N TRP A 552 17.96 -13.75 -3.44
CA TRP A 552 18.93 -12.85 -2.75
C TRP A 552 20.08 -13.59 -2.04
N PRO A 553 20.76 -14.47 -2.78
CA PRO A 553 21.68 -15.47 -2.24
C PRO A 553 22.98 -14.91 -1.66
N THR A 554 23.25 -13.64 -1.93
CA THR A 554 24.35 -12.86 -1.40
C THR A 554 23.79 -11.47 -1.11
N PRO A 555 23.95 -10.91 0.11
CA PRO A 555 23.64 -9.50 0.31
C PRO A 555 24.41 -8.63 -0.70
N TYR A 556 24.03 -7.36 -0.81
CA TYR A 556 24.79 -6.35 -1.56
C TYR A 556 26.24 -6.15 -1.02
N ASP A 557 26.62 -6.82 0.07
CA ASP A 557 27.91 -6.69 0.79
C ASP A 557 29.05 -7.61 0.30
N GLY A 558 28.80 -8.59 -0.59
CA GLY A 558 29.85 -9.41 -1.18
C GLY A 558 29.46 -10.84 -1.57
N PRO A 559 30.42 -11.63 -2.11
CA PRO A 559 30.28 -13.07 -2.33
C PRO A 559 29.75 -13.83 -1.09
N GLY A 560 28.92 -14.86 -1.29
CA GLY A 560 28.22 -15.53 -0.20
C GLY A 560 27.67 -16.93 -0.52
N ASN A 561 26.63 -17.35 0.20
CA ASN A 561 25.98 -18.65 0.05
C ASN A 561 24.46 -18.49 0.08
N ALA A 562 23.76 -19.21 -0.80
CA ALA A 562 22.32 -19.42 -0.75
C ALA A 562 22.05 -20.69 0.07
N GLY A 563 21.22 -20.68 1.10
CA GLY A 563 21.16 -21.84 2.01
C GLY A 563 19.94 -21.99 2.89
N ASP A 564 18.91 -21.20 2.65
CA ASP A 564 17.75 -21.12 3.52
C ASP A 564 16.56 -21.99 3.04
N ILE A 565 16.60 -22.52 1.82
CA ILE A 565 15.57 -23.44 1.29
C ILE A 565 15.44 -24.66 2.20
N TYR A 566 14.28 -24.79 2.85
CA TYR A 566 13.83 -25.98 3.55
C TYR A 566 12.35 -26.27 3.19
N HIS A 567 12.12 -27.21 2.29
CA HIS A 567 10.80 -27.45 1.71
C HIS A 567 10.30 -28.88 1.97
N PRO A 568 9.03 -29.08 2.39
CA PRO A 568 8.49 -30.42 2.55
C PRO A 568 8.34 -31.11 1.20
N VAL A 569 8.66 -32.41 1.12
CA VAL A 569 8.40 -33.21 -0.08
C VAL A 569 6.89 -33.47 -0.15
N SER A 570 6.15 -32.51 -0.71
CA SER A 570 4.69 -32.51 -0.84
C SER A 570 4.18 -33.76 -1.59
N ARG A 571 4.88 -34.15 -2.67
CA ARG A 571 4.62 -35.37 -3.43
C ARG A 571 5.89 -36.15 -3.78
N ILE A 572 5.71 -37.47 -3.82
CA ILE A 572 6.67 -38.43 -4.36
C ILE A 572 6.75 -38.21 -5.87
N GLY A 573 7.96 -38.02 -6.39
CA GLY A 573 8.12 -37.64 -7.79
C GLY A 573 9.54 -37.26 -8.15
N LEU A 574 9.67 -36.62 -9.32
CA LEU A 574 10.94 -36.09 -9.79
C LEU A 574 11.07 -34.64 -9.35
N TRP A 575 12.14 -34.36 -8.62
CA TRP A 575 12.51 -33.05 -8.13
C TRP A 575 13.85 -32.63 -8.73
N SER A 576 14.05 -31.33 -8.85
CA SER A 576 15.26 -30.68 -9.35
C SER A 576 15.74 -29.69 -8.30
N ALA A 577 17.03 -29.72 -7.99
CA ALA A 577 17.73 -28.67 -7.26
C ALA A 577 18.70 -27.98 -8.22
N SER A 578 18.67 -26.66 -8.31
CA SER A 578 19.43 -25.89 -9.29
C SER A 578 19.80 -24.49 -8.76
N THR A 579 20.38 -23.67 -9.62
CA THR A 579 20.74 -22.27 -9.35
C THR A 579 20.62 -21.47 -10.65
N ALA A 580 20.24 -20.19 -10.56
CA ALA A 580 20.26 -19.27 -11.69
C ALA A 580 21.67 -18.71 -11.97
N VAL A 581 22.62 -18.96 -11.06
CA VAL A 581 24.01 -18.50 -11.15
C VAL A 581 24.80 -19.40 -12.11
N SER A 582 25.73 -18.83 -12.87
CA SER A 582 26.59 -19.60 -13.77
C SER A 582 27.38 -20.66 -13.01
N ASN A 583 27.65 -21.81 -13.64
CA ASN A 583 28.53 -22.84 -13.06
C ASN A 583 29.99 -22.39 -12.84
N THR A 584 30.38 -21.21 -13.33
CA THR A 584 31.68 -20.58 -13.02
C THR A 584 31.61 -19.63 -11.82
N GLN A 585 30.43 -19.42 -11.24
CA GLN A 585 30.14 -18.39 -10.26
C GLN A 585 29.66 -18.95 -8.91
N PHE A 586 29.66 -20.27 -8.73
CA PHE A 586 29.48 -20.95 -7.43
C PHE A 586 30.40 -22.16 -7.34
N ASP A 587 30.65 -22.68 -6.13
CA ASP A 587 31.55 -23.82 -5.92
C ASP A 587 30.80 -25.15 -5.81
N LEU A 588 29.74 -25.18 -5.00
CA LEU A 588 29.07 -26.42 -4.58
C LEU A 588 27.55 -26.22 -4.48
N LEU A 589 26.80 -27.17 -5.04
CA LEU A 589 25.38 -27.39 -4.77
C LEU A 589 25.24 -28.57 -3.78
N ARG A 590 24.65 -28.31 -2.62
CA ARG A 590 24.42 -29.28 -1.55
C ARG A 590 22.92 -29.52 -1.37
N VAL A 591 22.49 -30.78 -1.45
CA VAL A 591 21.10 -31.18 -1.25
C VAL A 591 21.01 -32.15 -0.08
N THR A 592 20.24 -31.77 0.94
CA THR A 592 20.03 -32.55 2.16
C THR A 592 18.63 -33.14 2.18
N LYS A 593 18.51 -34.46 2.24
CA LYS A 593 17.22 -35.18 2.28
C LYS A 593 16.93 -35.63 3.70
N TYR A 594 15.79 -35.21 4.25
CA TYR A 594 15.37 -35.54 5.60
C TYR A 594 14.33 -36.65 5.59
N ALA A 595 14.60 -37.76 6.29
CA ALA A 595 13.60 -38.79 6.51
C ALA A 595 12.59 -38.34 7.57
N GLY A 596 11.33 -38.67 7.37
CA GLY A 596 10.27 -38.36 8.32
C GLY A 596 9.12 -39.34 8.25
N ASP A 597 8.01 -38.96 8.87
CA ASP A 597 6.79 -39.75 8.91
C ASP A 597 5.66 -39.06 8.15
N ARG A 598 4.85 -39.87 7.46
CA ARG A 598 3.66 -39.42 6.74
C ARG A 598 2.42 -40.09 7.32
N PHE A 599 1.46 -39.29 7.72
CA PHE A 599 0.13 -39.75 8.13
C PHE A 599 -0.89 -39.28 7.11
N HIS A 600 -1.96 -40.05 6.94
CA HIS A 600 -3.05 -39.70 6.04
C HIS A 600 -4.32 -39.58 6.86
N VAL A 601 -4.96 -38.43 6.77
CA VAL A 601 -6.25 -38.14 7.39
C VAL A 601 -7.25 -37.78 6.29
N ARG A 602 -8.53 -38.05 6.53
CA ARG A 602 -9.56 -37.79 5.53
C ARG A 602 -10.52 -36.74 6.04
N VAL A 603 -10.56 -35.60 5.38
CA VAL A 603 -11.59 -34.58 5.53
C VAL A 603 -12.77 -34.99 4.67
N ARG A 604 -13.96 -35.08 5.28
CA ARG A 604 -15.22 -35.46 4.60
C ARG A 604 -16.21 -34.31 4.48
N ASN A 605 -16.06 -33.31 5.33
CA ASN A 605 -16.84 -32.09 5.29
C ASN A 605 -15.83 -30.95 5.17
N ALA A 606 -15.83 -30.25 4.04
CA ALA A 606 -14.98 -29.07 3.84
C ALA A 606 -15.45 -27.89 4.71
N ASP A 607 -16.69 -27.91 5.21
CA ASP A 607 -17.13 -26.98 6.25
C ASP A 607 -16.57 -27.40 7.64
N SER A 608 -15.25 -27.42 7.74
CA SER A 608 -14.50 -27.67 8.97
C SER A 608 -13.18 -26.90 8.99
N THR A 609 -12.43 -26.93 10.08
CA THR A 609 -11.00 -26.59 10.15
C THR A 609 -10.17 -27.84 10.44
N LEU A 610 -8.87 -27.81 10.13
CA LEU A 610 -7.95 -28.94 10.34
C LEU A 610 -6.69 -28.47 11.08
N THR A 611 -6.47 -28.98 12.29
CA THR A 611 -5.33 -28.61 13.13
C THR A 611 -4.47 -29.83 13.43
N ALA A 612 -3.20 -29.82 13.00
CA ALA A 612 -2.22 -30.84 13.32
C ALA A 612 -1.24 -30.32 14.38
N LYS A 613 -1.09 -31.08 15.46
CA LYS A 613 -0.21 -30.77 16.58
C LYS A 613 0.75 -31.92 16.85
N ILE A 614 2.04 -31.61 16.96
CA ILE A 614 3.03 -32.53 17.50
C ILE A 614 3.36 -32.16 18.94
N THR A 615 3.57 -33.16 19.80
CA THR A 615 4.07 -32.98 21.16
C THR A 615 5.20 -33.93 21.49
N THR A 616 6.22 -33.43 22.17
CA THR A 616 7.37 -34.20 22.68
C THR A 616 7.53 -33.97 24.19
N THR A 617 8.25 -34.87 24.85
CA THR A 617 8.55 -34.72 26.30
C THR A 617 9.74 -33.79 26.55
N GLU A 618 10.68 -33.76 25.61
CA GLU A 618 11.87 -32.91 25.63
C GLU A 618 11.84 -32.01 24.38
N PRO A 619 12.41 -30.79 24.43
CA PRO A 619 12.51 -29.94 23.26
C PRO A 619 13.15 -30.64 22.05
N SER A 620 12.57 -30.46 20.87
CA SER A 620 13.01 -31.06 19.61
C SER A 620 12.89 -30.07 18.46
N ASP A 621 13.43 -30.45 17.31
CA ASP A 621 13.39 -29.69 16.05
C ASP A 621 12.38 -30.28 15.05
N LEU A 622 11.38 -31.04 15.53
CA LEU A 622 10.38 -31.62 14.66
C LEU A 622 9.42 -30.55 14.14
N LEU A 623 9.17 -30.53 12.85
CA LEU A 623 8.13 -29.72 12.23
C LEU A 623 6.97 -30.60 11.79
N VAL A 624 5.78 -30.02 11.72
CA VAL A 624 4.58 -30.65 11.14
C VAL A 624 4.09 -29.83 9.97
N PHE A 625 3.83 -30.47 8.83
CA PHE A 625 3.26 -29.82 7.64
C PHE A 625 1.93 -30.46 7.26
N LEU A 626 1.00 -29.64 6.75
CA LEU A 626 -0.25 -30.08 6.14
C LEU A 626 -0.16 -29.93 4.62
N VAL A 627 -0.44 -31.03 3.93
CA VAL A 627 -0.46 -31.10 2.46
C VAL A 627 -1.85 -31.54 2.01
N ASP A 628 -2.45 -30.75 1.13
CA ASP A 628 -3.82 -30.95 0.66
C ASP A 628 -3.96 -32.18 -0.28
N PRO A 629 -5.19 -32.57 -0.64
CA PRO A 629 -5.42 -33.72 -1.53
C PRO A 629 -4.81 -33.57 -2.93
N ARG A 630 -4.66 -32.34 -3.42
CA ARG A 630 -3.99 -32.02 -4.70
C ARG A 630 -2.46 -32.02 -4.54
N GLY A 631 -1.94 -32.06 -3.32
CA GLY A 631 -0.53 -32.10 -2.96
C GLY A 631 0.12 -30.73 -2.80
N TYR A 632 -0.62 -29.66 -2.55
CA TYR A 632 -0.06 -28.35 -2.21
C TYR A 632 0.21 -28.27 -0.71
N VAL A 633 1.27 -27.57 -0.34
CA VAL A 633 1.56 -27.25 1.07
C VAL A 633 0.60 -26.15 1.49
N ARG A 634 -0.01 -26.30 2.68
CA ARG A 634 -1.03 -25.37 3.20
C ARG A 634 -0.75 -24.87 4.61
N ALA A 635 0.18 -25.49 5.31
CA ALA A 635 0.61 -25.06 6.65
C ALA A 635 1.90 -25.78 7.06
N PRO A 636 2.68 -25.21 8.00
CA PRO A 636 2.50 -23.89 8.60
C PRO A 636 2.90 -22.79 7.61
N ASP A 637 2.38 -21.59 7.82
CA ASP A 637 2.89 -20.41 7.14
C ASP A 637 4.27 -20.02 7.68
N MET A 638 5.08 -19.44 6.81
CA MET A 638 6.39 -18.89 7.20
C MET A 638 6.17 -17.59 8.00
N PRO A 639 6.89 -17.37 9.11
CA PRO A 639 6.73 -16.14 9.88
C PRO A 639 7.05 -14.89 9.07
N ILE A 640 6.26 -13.83 9.23
CA ILE A 640 6.49 -12.55 8.55
C ILE A 640 7.75 -11.86 9.08
N TRP A 641 8.14 -12.08 10.34
CA TRP A 641 9.34 -11.47 10.94
C TRP A 641 10.28 -12.51 11.57
N ASN A 642 11.58 -12.26 11.47
CA ASN A 642 12.68 -13.05 11.99
C ASN A 642 13.80 -12.09 12.44
N GLY A 643 14.08 -12.01 13.75
CA GLY A 643 15.17 -11.19 14.30
C GLY A 643 14.75 -10.27 15.45
N PRO A 644 15.73 -9.55 16.07
CA PRO A 644 15.45 -8.60 17.13
C PRO A 644 14.88 -7.29 16.58
N VAL A 645 14.11 -6.60 17.41
CA VAL A 645 13.83 -5.17 17.23
C VAL A 645 15.04 -4.41 17.77
N ASN A 646 15.73 -3.67 16.92
CA ASN A 646 16.85 -2.83 17.31
C ASN A 646 16.35 -1.48 17.84
N PRO A 647 17.19 -0.67 18.51
CA PRO A 647 16.86 0.71 18.82
C PRO A 647 16.47 1.51 17.56
N ILE A 648 15.70 2.59 17.74
CA ILE A 648 15.32 3.49 16.64
C ILE A 648 16.56 4.04 15.94
N HIS A 649 16.48 4.16 14.61
CA HIS A 649 17.58 4.52 13.69
C HIS A 649 18.67 3.43 13.51
N VAL A 650 18.54 2.24 14.11
CA VAL A 650 19.53 1.15 14.02
C VAL A 650 19.05 0.00 13.12
N TRP A 651 19.90 -0.41 12.19
CA TRP A 651 19.59 -1.36 11.12
C TRP A 651 19.83 -2.83 11.47
N ASN A 652 18.93 -3.71 11.00
CA ASN A 652 19.22 -5.15 10.88
C ASN A 652 20.03 -5.41 9.59
N GLY A 653 21.35 -5.57 9.72
CA GLY A 653 22.23 -6.03 8.63
C GLY A 653 23.24 -5.00 8.08
N LEU A 654 23.02 -3.68 8.27
CA LEU A 654 24.04 -2.66 7.96
C LEU A 654 25.07 -2.55 9.10
N GLU A 655 24.59 -2.51 10.35
CA GLU A 655 25.42 -2.27 11.55
C GLU A 655 25.59 -3.53 12.43
N ASN A 656 24.98 -4.65 12.01
CA ASN A 656 24.80 -5.84 12.85
C ASN A 656 25.06 -7.15 12.07
N PRO A 657 25.58 -8.18 12.76
CA PRO A 657 26.90 -8.78 12.57
C PRO A 657 27.28 -9.12 11.12
N THR A 658 28.59 -9.27 10.83
CA THR A 658 29.18 -9.58 9.49
C THR A 658 28.53 -10.73 8.71
N VAL A 659 27.75 -11.59 9.37
CA VAL A 659 26.88 -12.58 8.75
C VAL A 659 25.48 -12.41 9.33
N ASN A 660 24.52 -11.95 8.54
CA ASN A 660 23.14 -11.70 8.96
C ASN A 660 22.42 -13.03 9.30
N PRO A 661 22.13 -13.34 10.59
CA PRO A 661 21.54 -14.61 10.99
C PRO A 661 20.03 -14.70 10.77
N TRP A 662 19.40 -13.59 10.34
CA TRP A 662 17.95 -13.44 10.23
C TRP A 662 17.40 -13.72 8.83
N ARG A 663 18.27 -14.14 7.92
CA ARG A 663 17.93 -14.52 6.54
C ARG A 663 17.18 -15.84 6.43
N CYS A 664 17.30 -16.70 7.44
CA CYS A 664 16.68 -18.00 7.42
C CYS A 664 15.83 -18.20 8.67
N TRP A 665 14.62 -18.69 8.49
CA TRP A 665 13.80 -19.13 9.62
C TRP A 665 14.37 -20.41 10.22
N ASN A 666 14.88 -20.27 11.45
CA ASN A 666 15.45 -21.36 12.25
C ASN A 666 14.68 -21.45 13.57
N PRO A 667 13.59 -22.25 13.62
CA PRO A 667 12.80 -22.38 14.83
C PRO A 667 13.65 -22.99 15.96
N GLU A 668 13.53 -22.40 17.15
CA GLU A 668 14.15 -22.90 18.38
C GLU A 668 13.60 -24.29 18.75
N PRO A 669 14.37 -25.13 19.48
CA PRO A 669 13.87 -26.39 19.98
C PRO A 669 12.61 -26.21 20.84
N HIS A 670 11.57 -26.97 20.53
CA HIS A 670 10.26 -26.82 21.13
C HIS A 670 9.66 -28.17 21.52
N THR A 671 8.73 -28.15 22.46
CA THR A 671 7.96 -29.33 22.87
C THR A 671 6.66 -29.48 22.09
N GLU A 672 6.19 -28.42 21.42
CA GLU A 672 4.98 -28.39 20.62
C GLU A 672 5.18 -27.62 19.31
N CYS A 673 4.65 -28.14 18.21
CA CYS A 673 4.57 -27.44 16.92
C CYS A 673 3.19 -27.73 16.31
N ILE A 674 2.55 -26.69 15.76
CA ILE A 674 1.18 -26.69 15.29
C ILE A 674 1.15 -26.19 13.84
N ALA A 675 0.33 -26.82 13.02
CA ALA A 675 -0.03 -26.38 11.68
C ALA A 675 -1.56 -26.43 11.56
N GLU A 676 -2.18 -25.35 11.09
CA GLU A 676 -3.64 -25.22 11.00
C GLU A 676 -4.06 -24.77 9.59
N VAL A 677 -5.19 -25.27 9.13
CA VAL A 677 -5.87 -24.84 7.90
C VAL A 677 -7.33 -24.56 8.24
N LEU A 678 -7.78 -23.31 8.03
CA LEU A 678 -9.16 -22.89 8.31
C LEU A 678 -10.13 -23.34 7.22
N HIS A 679 -9.69 -23.39 5.96
CA HIS A 679 -10.49 -23.80 4.81
C HIS A 679 -9.92 -25.05 4.10
N PRO A 680 -10.05 -26.26 4.69
CA PRO A 680 -9.55 -27.49 4.09
C PRO A 680 -10.47 -28.00 2.97
N GLU A 681 -9.89 -28.37 1.83
CA GLU A 681 -10.58 -29.12 0.77
C GLU A 681 -11.01 -30.53 1.23
N GLU A 682 -12.12 -31.04 0.67
CA GLU A 682 -12.52 -32.44 0.87
C GLU A 682 -11.49 -33.39 0.26
N GLY A 683 -11.03 -34.38 1.03
CA GLY A 683 -10.16 -35.43 0.50
C GLY A 683 -9.18 -36.01 1.50
N TRP A 684 -8.15 -36.66 0.97
CA TRP A 684 -7.06 -37.23 1.76
C TRP A 684 -5.95 -36.21 1.92
N TRP A 685 -5.78 -35.73 3.14
CA TRP A 685 -4.69 -34.87 3.54
C TRP A 685 -3.49 -35.69 4.00
N THR A 686 -2.30 -35.19 3.71
CA THR A 686 -1.04 -35.77 4.20
C THR A 686 -0.45 -34.88 5.28
N VAL A 687 -0.25 -35.45 6.46
CA VAL A 687 0.46 -34.82 7.58
C VAL A 687 1.89 -35.32 7.57
N ILE A 688 2.85 -34.42 7.42
CA ILE A 688 4.28 -34.75 7.40
C ILE A 688 4.91 -34.33 8.72
N VAL A 689 5.61 -35.24 9.40
CA VAL A 689 6.42 -34.92 10.59
C VAL A 689 7.89 -35.18 10.27
N VAL A 690 8.75 -34.17 10.40
CA VAL A 690 10.14 -34.23 9.90
C VAL A 690 11.06 -33.33 10.75
N PRO A 691 12.31 -33.76 11.06
CA PRO A 691 13.27 -32.92 11.78
C PRO A 691 13.83 -31.81 10.89
N ARG A 692 13.97 -30.59 11.43
CA ARG A 692 14.53 -29.42 10.74
C ARG A 692 16.03 -29.50 10.48
N TYR A 693 16.81 -30.08 11.39
CA TYR A 693 18.27 -30.04 11.34
C TYR A 693 18.91 -31.38 11.00
N GLU A 694 20.08 -31.33 10.35
CA GLU A 694 20.85 -32.53 10.01
C GLU A 694 21.29 -33.29 11.27
N VAL A 695 21.73 -32.55 12.29
CA VAL A 695 22.27 -33.07 13.54
C VAL A 695 21.29 -32.82 14.69
N GLY A 696 21.15 -33.82 15.56
CA GLY A 696 20.32 -33.76 16.76
C GLY A 696 20.10 -35.17 17.34
N PRO A 697 19.13 -35.37 18.24
CA PRO A 697 18.87 -36.68 18.83
C PRO A 697 18.57 -37.75 17.76
N GLU A 698 19.22 -38.91 17.87
CA GLU A 698 19.04 -40.04 16.93
C GLU A 698 17.60 -40.56 16.94
N LYS A 699 16.94 -40.53 18.11
CA LYS A 699 15.58 -41.01 18.31
C LYS A 699 14.74 -39.95 19.02
N ILE A 700 13.66 -39.53 18.39
CA ILE A 700 12.75 -38.50 18.92
C ILE A 700 11.39 -39.15 19.12
N ARG A 701 10.92 -39.21 20.36
CA ARG A 701 9.58 -39.72 20.69
C ARG A 701 8.60 -38.56 20.66
N TYR A 702 7.57 -38.67 19.83
CA TYR A 702 6.55 -37.64 19.66
C TYR A 702 5.16 -38.25 19.60
N THR A 703 4.14 -37.42 19.88
CA THR A 703 2.73 -37.72 19.61
C THR A 703 2.21 -36.73 18.59
N VAL A 704 1.70 -37.22 17.47
CA VAL A 704 0.93 -36.40 16.52
C VAL A 704 -0.55 -36.55 16.83
N THR A 705 -1.23 -35.42 16.91
CA THR A 705 -2.69 -35.31 17.04
C THR A 705 -3.20 -34.48 15.87
N VAL A 706 -4.31 -34.88 15.26
CA VAL A 706 -5.01 -34.08 14.25
C VAL A 706 -6.46 -33.99 14.66
N ASP A 707 -6.90 -32.77 14.88
CA ASP A 707 -8.27 -32.43 15.24
C ASP A 707 -8.95 -31.79 14.02
N GLN A 708 -10.21 -32.17 13.81
CA GLN A 708 -11.09 -31.55 12.82
C GLN A 708 -12.26 -30.91 13.56
N ARG A 709 -12.39 -29.59 13.47
CA ARG A 709 -13.56 -28.86 14.00
C ARG A 709 -14.56 -28.67 12.87
N THR A 710 -15.70 -29.36 12.92
CA THR A 710 -16.77 -29.22 11.93
C THR A 710 -17.72 -28.12 12.35
N VAL A 711 -17.97 -27.15 11.47
CA VAL A 711 -18.91 -26.06 11.74
C VAL A 711 -20.31 -26.66 11.86
N ASN A 712 -21.03 -26.29 12.91
CA ASN A 712 -22.40 -26.75 13.11
C ASN A 712 -23.35 -26.03 12.15
N ALA A 713 -24.10 -26.78 11.34
CA ALA A 713 -25.03 -26.19 10.36
C ALA A 713 -26.06 -25.24 11.01
N LYS A 714 -26.64 -25.63 12.15
CA LYS A 714 -27.59 -24.78 12.88
C LYS A 714 -26.95 -23.51 13.42
N ARG A 715 -25.68 -23.59 13.84
CA ARG A 715 -24.89 -22.42 14.26
C ARG A 715 -24.73 -21.47 13.07
N ALA A 716 -24.22 -21.98 11.95
CA ALA A 716 -24.00 -21.17 10.75
C ALA A 716 -25.28 -20.52 10.23
N ASP A 717 -26.37 -21.28 10.18
CA ASP A 717 -27.66 -20.79 9.73
C ASP A 717 -28.23 -19.71 10.66
N ALA A 718 -28.11 -19.89 11.98
CA ALA A 718 -28.58 -18.90 12.96
C ALA A 718 -27.73 -17.62 12.95
N GLU A 719 -26.41 -17.73 12.89
CA GLU A 719 -25.49 -16.58 12.86
C GLU A 719 -25.71 -15.72 11.60
N ILE A 720 -25.80 -16.34 10.41
CA ILE A 720 -26.04 -15.62 9.16
C ILE A 720 -27.48 -15.09 9.05
N SER A 721 -28.47 -15.82 9.58
CA SER A 721 -29.84 -15.32 9.68
C SER A 721 -29.92 -14.09 10.57
N ALA A 722 -29.29 -14.11 11.75
CA ALA A 722 -29.29 -12.98 12.67
C ALA A 722 -28.55 -11.77 12.09
N ALA A 723 -27.42 -11.98 11.41
CA ALA A 723 -26.68 -10.91 10.73
C ALA A 723 -27.55 -10.20 9.68
N ASN A 724 -28.21 -10.96 8.80
CA ASN A 724 -29.09 -10.38 7.78
C ASN A 724 -30.41 -9.85 8.38
N ALA A 725 -30.90 -10.43 9.47
CA ALA A 725 -32.04 -9.90 10.22
C ALA A 725 -31.73 -8.51 10.78
N ALA A 726 -30.51 -8.26 11.24
CA ALA A 726 -30.07 -6.94 11.68
C ALA A 726 -30.05 -5.92 10.53
N VAL A 727 -29.61 -6.33 9.34
CA VAL A 727 -29.69 -5.49 8.12
C VAL A 727 -31.14 -5.17 7.75
N ILE A 728 -32.02 -6.17 7.70
CA ILE A 728 -33.45 -5.95 7.38
C ILE A 728 -34.11 -5.07 8.45
N ALA A 729 -33.78 -5.27 9.72
CA ALA A 729 -34.26 -4.46 10.83
C ALA A 729 -33.81 -2.99 10.70
N SER A 730 -32.56 -2.77 10.32
CA SER A 730 -31.97 -1.46 10.03
C SER A 730 -32.69 -0.75 8.89
N LEU A 731 -32.94 -1.43 7.76
CA LEU A 731 -33.64 -0.86 6.59
C LEU A 731 -35.12 -0.52 6.86
N ASN A 732 -35.73 -1.13 7.89
CA ASN A 732 -37.12 -0.85 8.29
C ASN A 732 -37.24 0.07 9.53
N HIS A 733 -36.13 0.43 10.17
CA HIS A 733 -36.13 0.99 11.53
C HIS A 733 -37.04 0.20 12.49
N ALA A 734 -36.89 -1.13 12.50
CA ALA A 734 -37.68 -2.05 13.31
C ALA A 734 -36.79 -2.77 14.35
N PRO A 735 -37.33 -3.14 15.53
CA PRO A 735 -36.55 -3.89 16.52
C PRO A 735 -36.22 -5.30 16.02
N LEU A 736 -34.96 -5.72 16.23
CA LEU A 736 -34.53 -7.12 16.10
C LEU A 736 -34.78 -7.86 17.43
N LEU A 737 -35.49 -8.98 17.37
CA LEU A 737 -35.83 -9.80 18.54
C LEU A 737 -35.50 -11.27 18.29
N TYR A 738 -35.11 -11.98 19.36
CA TYR A 738 -34.71 -13.38 19.25
C TYR A 738 -35.74 -14.37 19.80
N VAL A 739 -35.81 -15.53 19.15
CA VAL A 739 -36.56 -16.72 19.58
C VAL A 739 -35.62 -17.92 19.73
N SER A 740 -36.07 -18.98 20.41
CA SER A 740 -35.41 -20.28 20.30
C SER A 740 -35.98 -21.06 19.12
N GLU A 741 -35.33 -22.17 18.77
CA GLU A 741 -35.77 -23.08 17.70
C GLU A 741 -37.26 -23.44 17.77
N ASP A 742 -37.84 -23.62 18.95
CA ASP A 742 -39.22 -24.12 19.12
C ASP A 742 -40.12 -23.24 20.00
N ALA A 743 -39.62 -22.13 20.53
CA ALA A 743 -40.35 -21.31 21.48
C ALA A 743 -40.03 -19.82 21.40
N ILE A 744 -41.00 -19.01 21.81
CA ILE A 744 -40.82 -17.56 22.02
C ILE A 744 -40.46 -17.36 23.49
N PRO A 745 -39.24 -16.87 23.81
CA PRO A 745 -38.85 -16.55 25.18
C PRO A 745 -39.82 -15.55 25.81
N SER A 746 -40.06 -15.65 27.12
CA SER A 746 -41.03 -14.79 27.80
C SER A 746 -40.69 -13.30 27.72
N VAL A 747 -39.40 -12.96 27.66
CA VAL A 747 -38.93 -11.58 27.48
C VAL A 747 -39.25 -11.06 26.07
N THR A 748 -39.08 -11.88 25.04
CA THR A 748 -39.46 -11.56 23.65
C THR A 748 -40.97 -11.36 23.52
N ALA A 749 -41.78 -12.25 24.09
CA ALA A 749 -43.24 -12.12 24.09
C ALA A 749 -43.71 -10.85 24.84
N THR A 750 -43.00 -10.46 25.91
CA THR A 750 -43.25 -9.22 26.63
C THR A 750 -42.91 -8.00 25.77
N ALA A 751 -41.78 -8.02 25.04
CA ALA A 751 -41.41 -6.96 24.12
C ALA A 751 -42.44 -6.79 22.99
N PHE A 752 -42.91 -7.87 22.36
CA PHE A 752 -44.00 -7.82 21.37
C PHE A 752 -45.24 -7.10 21.90
N THR A 753 -45.63 -7.45 23.13
CA THR A 753 -46.81 -6.84 23.78
C THR A 753 -46.58 -5.38 24.12
N ALA A 754 -45.39 -5.01 24.62
CA ALA A 754 -45.05 -3.65 25.02
C ALA A 754 -45.00 -2.70 23.82
N LEU A 755 -44.43 -3.16 22.69
CA LEU A 755 -44.27 -2.37 21.47
C LEU A 755 -45.52 -2.37 20.59
N GLY A 756 -46.46 -3.29 20.82
CA GLY A 756 -47.67 -3.43 20.01
C GLY A 756 -47.41 -4.10 18.65
N VAL A 757 -46.46 -5.03 18.60
CA VAL A 757 -46.08 -5.75 17.36
C VAL A 757 -47.22 -6.64 16.88
N ASN A 758 -47.66 -6.43 15.64
CA ASN A 758 -48.67 -7.27 14.98
C ASN A 758 -48.13 -7.96 13.73
N LYS A 759 -46.93 -7.60 13.26
CA LYS A 759 -46.28 -8.20 12.09
C LYS A 759 -44.86 -8.62 12.43
N VAL A 760 -44.41 -9.72 11.85
CA VAL A 760 -43.02 -10.16 11.93
C VAL A 760 -42.45 -10.52 10.57
N ILE A 761 -41.19 -10.17 10.35
CA ILE A 761 -40.36 -10.80 9.32
C ILE A 761 -39.49 -11.80 10.05
N PHE A 762 -39.65 -13.10 9.74
CA PHE A 762 -38.86 -14.15 10.34
C PHE A 762 -37.72 -14.52 9.40
N VAL A 763 -36.48 -14.39 9.86
CA VAL A 763 -35.27 -14.71 9.11
C VAL A 763 -34.69 -15.97 9.71
N GLU A 764 -34.78 -17.06 8.99
CA GLU A 764 -34.46 -18.40 9.50
C GLU A 764 -33.94 -19.33 8.39
N ARG A 765 -32.78 -18.96 7.83
CA ARG A 765 -32.07 -19.77 6.83
C ARG A 765 -32.02 -21.24 7.25
N GLY A 766 -32.30 -22.16 6.33
CA GLY A 766 -32.20 -23.59 6.57
C GLY A 766 -33.36 -24.20 7.38
N ASP A 767 -34.52 -23.54 7.44
CA ASP A 767 -35.70 -23.96 8.21
C ASP A 767 -35.35 -24.25 9.70
N ILE A 768 -34.50 -23.40 10.30
CA ILE A 768 -33.96 -23.63 11.65
C ILE A 768 -34.98 -23.42 12.76
N GLY A 769 -36.02 -22.63 12.53
CA GLY A 769 -37.10 -22.38 13.47
C GLY A 769 -38.31 -23.27 13.18
N THR A 770 -38.98 -23.64 14.25
CA THR A 770 -40.25 -24.39 14.27
C THR A 770 -41.27 -23.69 15.17
N VAL A 771 -40.93 -22.48 15.62
CA VAL A 771 -41.73 -21.67 16.53
C VAL A 771 -43.05 -21.26 15.88
N SER A 772 -44.13 -21.28 16.67
CA SER A 772 -45.44 -20.80 16.22
C SER A 772 -45.73 -19.43 16.81
N PHE A 773 -45.91 -18.42 15.95
CA PHE A 773 -46.31 -17.08 16.39
C PHE A 773 -47.77 -17.06 16.89
N PRO A 774 -48.09 -16.27 17.95
CA PRO A 774 -49.45 -16.14 18.45
C PRO A 774 -50.42 -15.64 17.39
N SER A 775 -51.70 -16.02 17.46
CA SER A 775 -52.72 -15.68 16.45
C SER A 775 -52.96 -14.18 16.20
N GLY A 776 -52.43 -13.30 17.05
CA GLY A 776 -52.48 -11.85 16.88
C GLY A 776 -51.30 -11.27 16.08
N ILE A 777 -50.26 -12.07 15.79
CA ILE A 777 -49.08 -11.68 15.04
C ILE A 777 -49.11 -12.36 13.66
N THR A 778 -48.95 -11.57 12.61
CA THR A 778 -48.89 -12.04 11.22
C THR A 778 -47.44 -12.16 10.78
N VAL A 779 -47.01 -13.34 10.31
CA VAL A 779 -45.73 -13.49 9.64
C VAL A 779 -45.86 -12.89 8.24
N GLN A 780 -45.25 -11.72 8.03
CA GLN A 780 -45.30 -10.97 6.77
C GLN A 780 -44.38 -11.58 5.72
N ALA A 781 -43.19 -12.01 6.15
CA ALA A 781 -42.25 -12.76 5.35
C ALA A 781 -41.58 -13.82 6.24
N ASP A 782 -41.34 -14.98 5.66
CA ASP A 782 -40.71 -16.13 6.28
C ASP A 782 -39.55 -16.53 5.36
N LEU A 783 -38.34 -16.10 5.72
CA LEU A 783 -37.16 -16.14 4.84
C LEU A 783 -36.28 -17.32 5.24
N THR A 784 -36.46 -18.45 4.55
CA THR A 784 -35.82 -19.73 4.91
C THR A 784 -34.65 -20.09 3.99
N GLU A 785 -34.53 -19.48 2.81
CA GLU A 785 -33.40 -19.67 1.89
C GLU A 785 -32.54 -18.40 1.81
N MET A 786 -31.24 -18.58 1.55
CA MET A 786 -30.33 -17.43 1.39
C MET A 786 -30.75 -16.52 0.22
N GLN A 787 -31.30 -17.08 -0.86
CA GLN A 787 -31.82 -16.30 -1.98
C GLN A 787 -33.00 -15.41 -1.55
N ASP A 788 -33.92 -15.91 -0.72
CA ASP A 788 -35.06 -15.12 -0.25
C ASP A 788 -34.60 -13.93 0.59
N ILE A 789 -33.56 -14.13 1.41
CA ILE A 789 -32.93 -13.08 2.20
C ILE A 789 -32.28 -12.03 1.30
N VAL A 790 -31.48 -12.46 0.30
CA VAL A 790 -30.83 -11.57 -0.67
C VAL A 790 -31.87 -10.76 -1.43
N ASP A 791 -32.89 -11.41 -2.00
CA ASP A 791 -33.96 -10.77 -2.77
C ASP A 791 -34.73 -9.77 -1.89
N HIS A 792 -34.93 -10.09 -0.61
CA HIS A 792 -35.60 -9.20 0.33
C HIS A 792 -34.76 -7.93 0.60
N ILE A 793 -33.46 -8.07 0.84
CA ILE A 793 -32.55 -6.93 1.08
C ILE A 793 -32.39 -6.07 -0.18
N LYS A 794 -32.20 -6.68 -1.35
CA LYS A 794 -32.04 -5.95 -2.62
C LYS A 794 -33.34 -5.31 -3.13
N ALA A 795 -34.49 -5.59 -2.53
CA ALA A 795 -35.75 -4.95 -2.85
C ALA A 795 -35.93 -3.56 -2.22
N TYR A 796 -35.07 -3.15 -1.28
CA TYR A 796 -35.10 -1.81 -0.69
C TYR A 796 -34.39 -0.79 -1.60
N ASP A 797 -34.98 0.40 -1.76
CA ASP A 797 -34.41 1.47 -2.61
C ASP A 797 -33.02 1.94 -2.11
N ASP A 798 -32.75 1.81 -0.82
CA ASP A 798 -31.49 2.17 -0.16
C ASP A 798 -30.41 1.06 -0.21
N SER A 799 -30.66 -0.04 -0.94
CA SER A 799 -29.69 -1.13 -1.11
C SER A 799 -28.71 -0.81 -2.24
N GLU A 800 -27.43 -0.66 -1.90
CA GLU A 800 -26.37 -0.37 -2.87
C GLU A 800 -25.93 -1.63 -3.64
N ASN A 801 -25.18 -1.48 -4.74
CA ASN A 801 -24.50 -2.60 -5.39
C ASN A 801 -23.26 -3.06 -4.60
N PHE A 802 -23.49 -3.37 -3.33
CA PHE A 802 -22.48 -3.74 -2.34
C PHE A 802 -22.76 -5.14 -1.80
N ILE A 803 -21.69 -5.87 -1.50
CA ILE A 803 -21.70 -7.27 -1.04
C ILE A 803 -20.75 -7.40 0.13
N THR A 804 -21.27 -7.82 1.28
CA THR A 804 -20.46 -8.04 2.49
C THR A 804 -20.20 -9.54 2.66
N ILE A 805 -18.92 -9.92 2.76
CA ILE A 805 -18.49 -11.30 2.89
C ILE A 805 -17.77 -11.49 4.23
N THR A 806 -18.14 -12.52 4.98
CA THR A 806 -17.46 -12.91 6.23
C THR A 806 -17.15 -14.41 6.25
N SER A 807 -16.53 -14.88 7.32
CA SER A 807 -16.19 -16.29 7.55
C SER A 807 -16.57 -16.69 8.97
N LEU A 808 -17.03 -17.93 9.13
CA LEU A 808 -17.34 -18.53 10.43
C LEU A 808 -16.23 -19.48 10.89
N LYS A 809 -15.16 -19.64 10.10
CA LYS A 809 -14.08 -20.62 10.37
C LYS A 809 -13.27 -20.32 11.60
N THR A 810 -13.05 -19.07 11.97
CA THR A 810 -12.40 -18.73 13.24
C THR A 810 -13.28 -19.13 14.43
N GLY A 811 -14.59 -18.99 14.29
CA GLY A 811 -15.57 -19.16 15.37
C GLY A 811 -15.58 -17.99 16.35
N LYS A 812 -15.00 -16.84 15.98
CA LYS A 812 -14.85 -15.66 16.84
C LYS A 812 -15.98 -14.63 16.73
N GLY A 813 -16.86 -14.71 15.74
CA GLY A 813 -18.02 -13.79 15.67
C GLY A 813 -17.95 -12.62 14.67
N PHE A 814 -17.07 -12.64 13.67
CA PHE A 814 -16.94 -11.56 12.67
C PHE A 814 -18.21 -11.20 11.87
N PHE A 815 -19.23 -12.07 11.89
CA PHE A 815 -20.54 -11.80 11.28
C PHE A 815 -21.27 -10.60 11.91
N ALA A 816 -21.02 -10.29 13.18
CA ALA A 816 -21.68 -9.16 13.86
C ALA A 816 -21.16 -7.79 13.37
N PRO A 817 -19.84 -7.50 13.40
CA PRO A 817 -19.32 -6.27 12.82
C PRO A 817 -19.55 -6.19 11.30
N ALA A 818 -19.51 -7.34 10.59
CA ALA A 818 -19.87 -7.40 9.17
C ALA A 818 -21.31 -6.91 8.92
N ALA A 819 -22.26 -7.27 9.79
CA ALA A 819 -23.65 -6.83 9.68
C ALA A 819 -23.82 -5.31 9.90
N TYR A 820 -22.97 -4.67 10.71
CA TYR A 820 -23.02 -3.21 10.89
C TYR A 820 -22.61 -2.48 9.60
N LEU A 821 -21.55 -2.94 8.94
CA LEU A 821 -21.16 -2.44 7.62
C LEU A 821 -22.26 -2.72 6.59
N ALA A 822 -22.81 -3.94 6.60
CA ALA A 822 -23.85 -4.33 5.66
C ALA A 822 -25.15 -3.53 5.84
N ALA A 823 -25.50 -3.17 7.08
CA ALA A 823 -26.64 -2.31 7.39
C ALA A 823 -26.45 -0.89 6.83
N TYR A 824 -25.22 -0.37 6.79
CA TYR A 824 -24.92 0.95 6.21
C TYR A 824 -25.18 0.96 4.70
N HIS A 825 -24.67 -0.04 3.96
CA HIS A 825 -24.86 -0.14 2.50
C HIS A 825 -26.18 -0.81 2.08
N GLY A 826 -26.97 -1.32 3.03
CA GLY A 826 -28.12 -2.18 2.72
C GLY A 826 -27.73 -3.43 1.93
N SER A 827 -26.61 -4.08 2.25
CA SER A 827 -26.09 -5.27 1.56
C SER A 827 -26.42 -6.57 2.29
N PRO A 828 -26.48 -7.71 1.59
CA PRO A 828 -26.53 -9.01 2.26
C PRO A 828 -25.18 -9.36 2.90
N VAL A 829 -25.24 -10.05 4.05
CA VAL A 829 -24.07 -10.67 4.69
C VAL A 829 -23.99 -12.12 4.23
N LEU A 830 -22.94 -12.45 3.48
CA LEU A 830 -22.67 -13.80 2.98
C LEU A 830 -21.50 -14.44 3.72
N ARG A 831 -21.57 -15.75 3.96
CA ARG A 831 -20.42 -16.50 4.49
C ARG A 831 -19.66 -17.17 3.35
N ILE A 832 -18.35 -17.02 3.31
CA ILE A 832 -17.50 -17.48 2.21
C ILE A 832 -17.54 -19.01 2.03
N GLU A 833 -17.90 -19.76 3.07
CA GLU A 833 -17.98 -21.22 3.01
C GLU A 833 -19.19 -21.74 2.21
N ASP A 834 -20.17 -20.89 1.92
CA ASP A 834 -21.31 -21.26 1.07
C ASP A 834 -20.92 -21.26 -0.43
N ALA A 835 -19.74 -20.73 -0.78
CA ALA A 835 -19.22 -20.75 -2.13
C ALA A 835 -18.79 -22.18 -2.55
N PRO A 836 -19.39 -22.78 -3.60
CA PRO A 836 -19.15 -24.19 -3.96
C PRO A 836 -17.70 -24.55 -4.24
N GLY A 837 -16.91 -23.64 -4.82
CA GLY A 837 -15.50 -23.84 -5.16
C GLY A 837 -14.52 -23.70 -3.99
N ASN A 838 -14.96 -23.22 -2.83
CA ASN A 838 -14.10 -22.86 -1.69
C ASN A 838 -12.97 -21.88 -2.07
N PRO A 839 -13.30 -20.65 -2.50
CA PRO A 839 -12.31 -19.65 -2.91
C PRO A 839 -11.35 -19.26 -1.78
N ALA A 840 -11.78 -19.27 -0.52
CA ALA A 840 -10.90 -19.04 0.63
C ALA A 840 -9.77 -20.09 0.73
N ALA A 841 -10.06 -21.36 0.43
CA ALA A 841 -9.01 -22.39 0.33
C ALA A 841 -8.04 -22.17 -0.85
N MET A 842 -8.50 -21.53 -1.92
CA MET A 842 -7.65 -21.17 -3.06
C MET A 842 -6.73 -20.00 -2.72
N ALA A 843 -7.23 -19.02 -1.97
CA ALA A 843 -6.47 -17.88 -1.47
C ALA A 843 -5.36 -18.34 -0.51
N ASP A 844 -5.70 -19.18 0.46
CA ASP A 844 -4.75 -19.84 1.38
C ASP A 844 -3.66 -20.59 0.58
N ARG A 845 -4.04 -21.40 -0.41
CA ARG A 845 -3.07 -22.10 -1.30
C ARG A 845 -2.10 -21.12 -1.98
N ILE A 846 -2.59 -19.97 -2.45
CA ILE A 846 -1.76 -18.95 -3.10
C ILE A 846 -0.83 -18.32 -2.06
N GLU A 847 -1.35 -17.92 -0.91
CA GLU A 847 -0.59 -17.18 0.08
C GLU A 847 0.49 -18.03 0.75
N THR A 848 0.17 -19.26 1.16
CA THR A 848 1.18 -20.19 1.69
C THR A 848 2.27 -20.47 0.65
N TRP A 849 1.95 -20.49 -0.65
CA TRP A 849 2.96 -20.61 -1.70
C TRP A 849 3.87 -19.36 -1.73
N ARG A 850 3.28 -18.15 -1.73
CA ARG A 850 4.04 -16.88 -1.77
C ARG A 850 4.95 -16.73 -0.56
N LEU A 851 4.44 -17.03 0.63
CA LEU A 851 5.24 -17.00 1.87
C LEU A 851 6.32 -18.08 1.87
N GLY A 852 6.04 -19.27 1.35
CA GLY A 852 6.98 -20.38 1.27
C GLY A 852 8.12 -20.17 0.27
N ASP A 853 7.87 -19.47 -0.83
CA ASP A 853 8.85 -19.17 -1.89
C ASP A 853 9.56 -17.82 -1.70
N GLY A 854 9.08 -16.95 -0.78
CA GLY A 854 9.71 -15.65 -0.48
C GLY A 854 11.10 -15.72 0.14
N ASP A 855 11.66 -14.58 0.54
CA ASP A 855 12.91 -14.49 1.32
C ASP A 855 12.82 -13.46 2.47
N TYR A 856 13.69 -13.56 3.49
CA TYR A 856 13.82 -12.58 4.55
C TYR A 856 14.79 -11.45 4.18
N TYR A 857 14.25 -10.25 4.06
CA TYR A 857 14.98 -9.01 3.87
C TYR A 857 14.91 -8.15 5.14
N HIS A 858 16.08 -7.80 5.72
CA HIS A 858 16.19 -7.10 7.01
C HIS A 858 15.42 -7.73 8.18
N GLY A 859 15.17 -9.04 8.10
CA GLY A 859 14.39 -9.79 9.08
C GLY A 859 12.89 -9.87 8.76
N ALA A 860 12.38 -9.14 7.78
CA ALA A 860 10.99 -9.29 7.33
C ALA A 860 10.89 -10.15 6.07
N ARG A 861 9.86 -10.99 6.02
CA ARG A 861 9.57 -11.88 4.90
C ARG A 861 8.99 -11.06 3.76
N ALA A 862 9.74 -10.92 2.68
CA ALA A 862 9.23 -10.47 1.40
C ALA A 862 8.53 -11.65 0.72
N PRO A 863 7.20 -11.62 0.52
CA PRO A 863 6.48 -12.69 -0.16
C PRO A 863 6.91 -12.79 -1.62
N ALA A 864 7.01 -14.02 -2.13
CA ALA A 864 7.29 -14.26 -3.54
C ALA A 864 6.09 -13.95 -4.44
N HIS A 865 6.36 -14.03 -5.74
CA HIS A 865 5.40 -13.84 -6.80
C HIS A 865 5.07 -15.18 -7.44
N LEU A 866 3.78 -15.44 -7.66
CA LEU A 866 3.37 -16.65 -8.38
C LEU A 866 4.03 -16.68 -9.77
N PRO A 867 4.44 -17.86 -10.27
CA PRO A 867 5.06 -17.95 -11.58
C PRO A 867 4.11 -17.48 -12.69
N ASP A 868 4.61 -16.63 -13.58
CA ASP A 868 3.89 -16.05 -14.70
C ASP A 868 4.41 -16.58 -16.05
N ALA A 869 3.58 -16.47 -17.08
CA ALA A 869 3.99 -16.68 -18.47
C ALA A 869 3.49 -15.56 -19.36
N ARG A 870 4.25 -15.28 -20.42
CA ARG A 870 3.90 -14.25 -21.43
C ARG A 870 2.86 -14.70 -22.45
N GLU A 871 2.47 -15.97 -22.40
CA GLU A 871 1.44 -16.56 -23.25
C GLU A 871 0.72 -17.71 -22.53
N PRO A 872 -0.51 -18.07 -22.94
CA PRO A 872 -1.29 -19.12 -22.29
C PRO A 872 -0.57 -20.49 -22.26
N VAL A 873 -0.48 -21.07 -21.05
CA VAL A 873 0.12 -22.41 -20.82
C VAL A 873 -0.91 -23.54 -20.89
N ASP A 874 -0.56 -24.66 -21.54
CA ASP A 874 -1.45 -25.83 -21.66
C ASP A 874 -1.58 -26.61 -20.34
N GLN A 875 -2.78 -26.59 -19.76
CA GLN A 875 -3.09 -27.27 -18.49
C GLN A 875 -3.51 -28.75 -18.65
N ASN A 876 -3.47 -29.34 -19.86
CA ASN A 876 -3.99 -30.69 -20.09
C ASN A 876 -3.09 -31.80 -19.50
N PRO A 877 -3.58 -32.61 -18.54
CA PRO A 877 -2.75 -33.62 -17.87
C PRO A 877 -2.13 -34.68 -18.78
N ILE A 878 -2.79 -35.03 -19.89
CA ILE A 878 -2.28 -36.02 -20.84
C ILE A 878 -1.12 -35.43 -21.65
N ARG A 879 -1.22 -34.15 -22.02
CA ARG A 879 -0.15 -33.46 -22.75
C ARG A 879 1.06 -33.22 -21.84
N LEU A 880 0.84 -32.81 -20.59
CA LEU A 880 1.91 -32.67 -19.59
C LEU A 880 2.64 -34.00 -19.34
N LEU A 881 1.90 -35.09 -19.19
CA LEU A 881 2.49 -36.43 -19.09
C LEU A 881 3.28 -36.80 -20.37
N THR A 882 2.75 -36.46 -21.55
CA THR A 882 3.41 -36.76 -22.82
C THR A 882 4.72 -35.98 -22.95
N ALA A 883 4.73 -34.70 -22.57
CA ALA A 883 5.91 -33.87 -22.45
C ALA A 883 6.94 -34.52 -21.52
N MET A 884 6.53 -35.00 -20.33
CA MET A 884 7.42 -35.71 -19.41
C MET A 884 8.07 -36.94 -20.04
N LEU A 885 7.27 -37.78 -20.70
CA LEU A 885 7.76 -39.01 -21.34
C LEU A 885 8.71 -38.69 -22.50
N GLN A 886 8.43 -37.63 -23.26
CA GLN A 886 9.31 -37.14 -24.31
C GLN A 886 10.62 -36.60 -23.73
N PHE A 887 10.58 -35.85 -22.64
CA PHE A 887 11.77 -35.38 -21.93
C PHE A 887 12.62 -36.55 -21.44
N LEU A 888 12.03 -37.53 -20.75
CA LEU A 888 12.77 -38.70 -20.25
C LEU A 888 13.46 -39.49 -21.36
N ARG A 889 12.89 -39.50 -22.58
CA ARG A 889 13.41 -40.19 -23.76
C ARG A 889 14.44 -39.37 -24.54
N SER A 890 14.15 -38.10 -24.79
CA SER A 890 14.94 -37.22 -25.67
C SER A 890 16.04 -36.46 -24.93
N LYS A 891 15.88 -36.29 -23.61
CA LYS A 891 16.68 -35.40 -22.76
C LYS A 891 16.63 -33.93 -23.19
N ASN A 892 15.66 -33.56 -24.03
CA ASN A 892 15.43 -32.19 -24.42
C ASN A 892 14.43 -31.56 -23.44
N SER A 893 14.90 -30.62 -22.64
CA SER A 893 14.16 -29.88 -21.62
C SER A 893 13.06 -28.98 -22.24
N SER A 894 13.29 -28.41 -23.43
CA SER A 894 12.32 -27.52 -24.13
C SER A 894 10.96 -28.15 -24.49
N VAL A 895 10.81 -29.47 -24.35
CA VAL A 895 9.51 -30.15 -24.53
C VAL A 895 8.64 -30.09 -23.28
N LEU A 896 9.21 -29.74 -22.13
CA LEU A 896 8.48 -29.54 -20.89
C LEU A 896 7.69 -28.23 -20.95
N PRO A 897 6.53 -28.15 -20.28
CA PRO A 897 5.86 -26.86 -20.07
C PRO A 897 6.78 -25.91 -19.28
N PRO A 898 6.52 -24.59 -19.32
CA PRO A 898 7.16 -23.68 -18.38
C PRO A 898 6.91 -24.15 -16.93
N LEU A 899 7.95 -24.12 -16.12
CA LEU A 899 7.85 -24.41 -14.70
C LEU A 899 6.97 -23.34 -14.05
N GLY A 900 6.17 -23.73 -13.08
CA GLY A 900 5.18 -22.85 -12.46
C GLY A 900 3.85 -22.73 -13.21
N MET A 901 3.74 -23.27 -14.44
CA MET A 901 2.47 -23.48 -15.15
C MET A 901 1.58 -22.22 -15.30
N ASP A 902 2.16 -21.01 -15.28
CA ASP A 902 1.45 -19.71 -15.25
C ASP A 902 0.41 -19.65 -14.10
N ALA A 903 0.81 -20.15 -12.93
CA ALA A 903 -0.07 -20.25 -11.76
C ALA A 903 -0.66 -18.90 -11.37
N ASP A 904 0.07 -17.80 -11.55
CA ASP A 904 -0.47 -16.46 -11.31
C ASP A 904 -1.76 -16.23 -12.11
N ARG A 905 -1.79 -16.60 -13.39
CA ARG A 905 -3.00 -16.48 -14.23
C ARG A 905 -4.06 -17.48 -13.84
N TYR A 906 -3.70 -18.77 -13.80
CA TYR A 906 -4.69 -19.85 -13.72
C TYR A 906 -5.29 -20.03 -12.32
N TRP A 907 -4.51 -19.85 -11.25
CA TRP A 907 -5.02 -20.01 -9.89
C TRP A 907 -5.87 -18.83 -9.46
N ARG A 908 -5.48 -17.60 -9.84
CA ARG A 908 -6.27 -16.40 -9.56
C ARG A 908 -7.55 -16.35 -10.37
N ALA A 909 -7.53 -16.76 -11.65
CA ALA A 909 -8.75 -16.90 -12.45
C ALA A 909 -9.69 -18.00 -11.92
N GLU A 910 -9.15 -19.14 -11.43
CA GLU A 910 -9.94 -20.17 -10.74
C GLU A 910 -10.67 -19.56 -9.53
N MET A 911 -9.93 -18.83 -8.69
CA MET A 911 -10.44 -18.18 -7.49
C MET A 911 -11.47 -17.07 -7.78
N HIS A 912 -11.19 -16.18 -8.73
CA HIS A 912 -12.13 -15.15 -9.17
C HIS A 912 -13.43 -15.77 -9.68
N ASN A 913 -13.34 -16.71 -10.63
CA ASN A 913 -14.54 -17.26 -11.27
C ASN A 913 -15.44 -18.00 -10.29
N GLU A 914 -14.87 -18.78 -9.36
CA GLU A 914 -15.67 -19.47 -8.34
C GLU A 914 -16.36 -18.48 -7.38
N THR A 915 -15.74 -17.33 -7.14
CA THR A 915 -16.32 -16.25 -6.32
C THR A 915 -17.40 -15.52 -7.09
N TYR A 916 -17.12 -15.10 -8.32
CA TYR A 916 -18.07 -14.43 -9.21
C TYR A 916 -19.29 -15.32 -9.50
N GLU A 917 -19.11 -16.58 -9.87
CA GLU A 917 -20.22 -17.51 -10.16
C GLU A 917 -21.09 -17.76 -8.92
N TRP A 918 -20.49 -17.80 -7.72
CA TRP A 918 -21.24 -17.89 -6.46
C TRP A 918 -22.11 -16.65 -6.24
N ILE A 919 -21.56 -15.46 -6.42
CA ILE A 919 -22.28 -14.20 -6.25
C ILE A 919 -23.37 -14.03 -7.31
N ALA A 920 -23.05 -14.30 -8.58
CA ALA A 920 -24.00 -14.29 -9.68
C ALA A 920 -25.14 -15.30 -9.48
N SER A 921 -24.88 -16.43 -8.80
CA SER A 921 -25.93 -17.40 -8.47
C SER A 921 -27.01 -16.85 -7.53
N TYR A 922 -26.71 -15.76 -6.80
CA TYR A 922 -27.65 -15.02 -5.98
C TYR A 922 -28.31 -13.82 -6.68
N ASN A 923 -28.10 -13.65 -8.01
CA ASN A 923 -28.53 -12.48 -8.78
C ASN A 923 -27.92 -11.15 -8.27
N LEU A 924 -26.69 -11.20 -7.77
CA LEU A 924 -25.95 -10.04 -7.27
C LEU A 924 -24.96 -9.44 -8.29
N ASP A 925 -24.96 -9.95 -9.53
CA ASP A 925 -24.30 -9.36 -10.71
C ASP A 925 -25.27 -8.31 -11.30
N LEU A 926 -25.21 -7.09 -10.75
CA LEU A 926 -26.17 -6.01 -11.04
C LEU A 926 -25.60 -5.04 -12.09
N GLU A 927 -26.36 -4.02 -12.47
CA GLU A 927 -25.84 -3.01 -13.40
C GLU A 927 -24.82 -2.10 -12.69
N GLY A 928 -23.64 -1.94 -13.28
CA GLY A 928 -22.53 -1.16 -12.72
C GLY A 928 -21.41 -2.04 -12.19
N GLN A 929 -20.50 -1.47 -11.41
CA GLN A 929 -19.48 -2.24 -10.71
C GLN A 929 -20.04 -2.75 -9.39
N GLU A 930 -19.78 -4.02 -9.04
CA GLU A 930 -20.00 -4.53 -7.69
C GLU A 930 -18.89 -4.06 -6.75
N ALA A 931 -19.29 -3.64 -5.54
CA ALA A 931 -18.39 -3.41 -4.43
C ALA A 931 -18.39 -4.63 -3.48
N TYR A 932 -17.22 -5.20 -3.22
CA TYR A 932 -17.02 -6.28 -2.25
C TYR A 932 -16.33 -5.76 -0.99
N CYS A 933 -16.78 -6.18 0.19
CA CYS A 933 -15.98 -6.01 1.40
C CYS A 933 -15.89 -7.30 2.20
N PHE A 934 -14.65 -7.77 2.40
CA PHE A 934 -14.34 -8.94 3.20
C PHE A 934 -14.15 -8.51 4.67
N VAL A 935 -14.81 -9.18 5.61
CA VAL A 935 -14.71 -8.92 7.05
C VAL A 935 -14.28 -10.20 7.75
N ALA A 936 -12.97 -10.36 7.90
CA ALA A 936 -12.32 -11.50 8.52
C ALA A 936 -10.82 -11.22 8.72
N PRO A 937 -10.12 -11.92 9.65
CA PRO A 937 -8.67 -11.87 9.73
C PRO A 937 -8.01 -12.28 8.41
N ARG A 938 -6.83 -11.75 8.11
CA ARG A 938 -6.05 -12.14 6.91
C ARG A 938 -5.69 -13.62 6.88
N THR A 939 -5.59 -14.26 8.05
CA THR A 939 -5.34 -15.70 8.19
C THR A 939 -6.58 -16.57 7.94
N ASP A 940 -7.78 -15.97 7.91
CA ASP A 940 -9.04 -16.65 7.58
C ASP A 940 -9.39 -16.47 6.10
N ILE A 941 -9.41 -15.21 5.64
CA ILE A 941 -9.56 -14.87 4.23
C ILE A 941 -8.32 -14.13 3.78
N TYR A 942 -7.43 -14.80 3.06
CA TYR A 942 -6.17 -14.21 2.61
C TYR A 942 -6.36 -13.18 1.50
N LEU A 943 -5.45 -12.20 1.49
CA LEU A 943 -5.43 -11.05 0.60
C LEU A 943 -5.56 -11.39 -0.91
N PRO A 944 -5.02 -12.51 -1.44
CA PRO A 944 -5.23 -12.85 -2.84
C PRO A 944 -6.71 -12.85 -3.27
N LEU A 945 -7.63 -13.27 -2.41
CA LEU A 945 -9.07 -13.25 -2.74
C LEU A 945 -9.61 -11.83 -2.90
N HIS A 946 -9.19 -10.93 -2.01
CA HIS A 946 -9.51 -9.50 -2.11
C HIS A 946 -8.98 -8.93 -3.44
N SER A 947 -7.71 -9.19 -3.77
CA SER A 947 -7.04 -8.61 -4.95
C SER A 947 -7.67 -9.00 -6.29
N VAL A 948 -8.19 -10.24 -6.43
CA VAL A 948 -8.75 -10.71 -7.72
C VAL A 948 -10.15 -10.17 -8.01
N MET A 949 -10.81 -9.59 -7.01
CA MET A 949 -12.13 -8.97 -7.16
C MET A 949 -12.03 -7.47 -7.49
N ILE A 950 -10.83 -6.97 -7.84
CA ILE A 950 -10.60 -5.58 -8.24
C ILE A 950 -10.22 -5.51 -9.71
N GLY A 951 -10.91 -4.68 -10.47
CA GLY A 951 -10.70 -4.45 -11.89
C GLY A 951 -11.85 -3.68 -12.53
N ASN A 952 -11.92 -3.64 -13.85
CA ASN A 952 -12.91 -2.80 -14.52
C ASN A 952 -14.37 -3.14 -14.18
N ASN A 953 -14.68 -4.39 -13.83
CA ASN A 953 -16.05 -4.80 -13.54
C ASN A 953 -16.41 -4.77 -12.05
N SER A 954 -15.44 -4.72 -11.13
CA SER A 954 -15.73 -4.70 -9.69
C SER A 954 -14.56 -4.16 -8.85
N TYR A 955 -14.80 -3.82 -7.59
CA TYR A 955 -13.75 -3.43 -6.66
C TYR A 955 -13.99 -3.98 -5.26
N ALA A 956 -12.94 -4.02 -4.44
CA ALA A 956 -12.97 -4.70 -3.16
C ALA A 956 -12.18 -3.99 -2.06
N GLY A 957 -12.63 -4.14 -0.82
CA GLY A 957 -11.91 -3.81 0.41
C GLY A 957 -11.89 -4.97 1.39
N HIS A 958 -11.05 -4.89 2.42
CA HIS A 958 -10.92 -5.93 3.45
C HIS A 958 -10.78 -5.28 4.83
N ILE A 959 -11.57 -5.70 5.81
CA ILE A 959 -11.41 -5.37 7.23
C ILE A 959 -10.60 -6.49 7.89
N PRO A 960 -9.29 -6.31 8.14
CA PRO A 960 -8.35 -7.40 8.42
C PRO A 960 -8.23 -7.76 9.92
N GLY A 961 -9.19 -7.35 10.75
CA GLY A 961 -9.09 -7.43 12.21
C GLY A 961 -8.99 -8.85 12.78
N ASP A 962 -8.18 -9.02 13.83
CA ASP A 962 -7.98 -10.33 14.49
C ASP A 962 -9.04 -10.67 15.55
N THR A 963 -9.86 -9.69 15.96
CA THR A 963 -11.03 -9.86 16.85
C THR A 963 -12.26 -9.12 16.30
N PRO A 964 -13.49 -9.52 16.71
CA PRO A 964 -14.70 -8.78 16.36
C PRO A 964 -14.69 -7.34 16.89
N ALA A 965 -14.18 -7.13 18.11
CA ALA A 965 -14.03 -5.80 18.71
C ALA A 965 -13.18 -4.87 17.83
N TYR A 966 -12.02 -5.36 17.40
CA TYR A 966 -11.15 -4.60 16.51
C TYR A 966 -11.81 -4.30 15.16
N SER A 967 -12.45 -5.31 14.55
CA SER A 967 -13.16 -5.14 13.27
C SER A 967 -14.31 -4.13 13.39
N SER A 968 -15.02 -4.15 14.53
CA SER A 968 -16.05 -3.16 14.85
C SER A 968 -15.49 -1.75 14.93
N ALA A 969 -14.34 -1.55 15.59
CA ALA A 969 -13.73 -0.22 15.71
C ALA A 969 -13.42 0.39 14.33
N ILE A 970 -12.83 -0.40 13.41
CA ILE A 970 -12.54 0.06 12.04
C ILE A 970 -13.82 0.33 11.25
N ILE A 971 -14.79 -0.59 11.29
CA ILE A 971 -16.04 -0.47 10.53
C ILE A 971 -16.86 0.72 11.00
N VAL A 972 -17.01 0.90 12.32
CA VAL A 972 -17.75 2.01 12.90
C VAL A 972 -17.06 3.34 12.58
N ARG A 973 -15.72 3.38 12.61
CA ARG A 973 -14.93 4.55 12.16
C ARG A 973 -15.19 4.87 10.69
N SER A 974 -15.24 3.86 9.82
CA SER A 974 -15.53 4.04 8.39
C SER A 974 -16.93 4.59 8.15
N VAL A 975 -17.95 4.02 8.79
CA VAL A 975 -19.36 4.46 8.68
C VAL A 975 -19.56 5.87 9.24
N LEU A 976 -18.89 6.21 10.35
CA LEU A 976 -18.98 7.52 10.99
C LEU A 976 -18.00 8.55 10.39
N TYR A 977 -17.17 8.19 9.41
CA TYR A 977 -16.12 9.06 8.86
C TYR A 977 -16.62 10.47 8.48
N PRO A 978 -17.79 10.66 7.82
CA PRO A 978 -18.31 12.00 7.50
C PRO A 978 -18.64 12.87 8.72
N VAL A 979 -18.60 12.31 9.92
CA VAL A 979 -18.87 12.98 11.20
C VAL A 979 -17.60 13.09 12.03
N ILE A 980 -16.92 11.98 12.33
CA ILE A 980 -15.79 11.98 13.27
C ILE A 980 -14.54 12.64 12.70
N ILE A 981 -14.45 12.86 11.39
CA ILE A 981 -13.37 13.69 10.81
C ILE A 981 -13.42 15.15 11.32
N PHE A 982 -14.59 15.65 11.73
CA PHE A 982 -14.72 17.00 12.33
C PHE A 982 -14.21 17.08 13.77
N ALA A 983 -13.95 15.94 14.41
CA ALA A 983 -13.20 15.89 15.67
C ALA A 983 -11.70 16.16 15.47
N ASN A 984 -11.19 16.02 14.23
CA ASN A 984 -9.82 16.35 13.89
C ASN A 984 -9.67 17.88 13.71
N PRO A 985 -8.91 18.58 14.58
CA PRO A 985 -8.69 20.01 14.45
C PRO A 985 -7.94 20.38 13.16
N ASN A 986 -7.12 19.45 12.64
CA ASN A 986 -6.26 19.61 11.47
C ASN A 986 -6.78 18.82 10.25
N ARG A 987 -8.09 18.56 10.18
CA ARG A 987 -8.71 17.81 9.07
C ARG A 987 -8.49 18.43 7.68
N ASN A 988 -8.20 19.72 7.58
CA ASN A 988 -7.93 20.35 6.29
C ASN A 988 -6.48 20.14 5.82
N THR A 989 -5.61 19.62 6.68
CA THR A 989 -4.20 19.34 6.36
C THR A 989 -4.04 17.94 5.76
N THR A 990 -3.23 17.86 4.72
CA THR A 990 -2.73 16.62 4.11
C THR A 990 -1.21 16.60 4.23
N THR A 991 -0.62 15.40 4.30
CA THR A 991 0.83 15.26 4.45
C THR A 991 1.39 14.14 3.59
N SER A 992 2.71 14.17 3.37
CA SER A 992 3.42 13.09 2.70
C SER A 992 4.81 12.88 3.28
N GLN A 993 5.32 11.66 3.11
CA GLN A 993 6.73 11.33 3.26
C GLN A 993 7.24 10.74 1.93
N LEU A 994 7.59 11.65 1.02
CA LEU A 994 8.06 11.34 -0.33
C LEU A 994 9.58 11.16 -0.36
N MET A 995 10.05 9.94 -0.12
CA MET A 995 11.48 9.63 -0.11
C MET A 995 11.98 9.27 -1.51
N ASN A 996 11.35 8.30 -2.16
CA ASN A 996 11.70 7.85 -3.50
C ASN A 996 10.54 8.14 -4.45
N PHE A 997 10.81 8.80 -5.55
CA PHE A 997 9.79 9.14 -6.54
C PHE A 997 10.41 9.41 -7.92
N PRO A 998 9.67 9.14 -9.01
CA PRO A 998 10.07 9.52 -10.36
C PRO A 998 9.79 11.00 -10.64
N ASP A 999 10.53 11.56 -11.60
CA ASP A 999 10.26 12.89 -12.13
C ASP A 999 10.75 12.93 -13.60
N GLY A 1000 9.84 12.56 -14.51
CA GLY A 1000 10.09 12.46 -15.95
C GLY A 1000 10.39 11.06 -16.47
N ASP A 1001 10.33 10.01 -15.63
CA ASP A 1001 10.44 8.62 -16.07
C ASP A 1001 9.17 8.19 -16.85
N SER A 1002 9.30 7.32 -17.85
CA SER A 1002 8.17 6.86 -18.66
C SER A 1002 7.71 5.44 -18.32
N TRP A 1003 6.41 5.19 -18.30
CA TRP A 1003 5.82 3.84 -18.28
C TRP A 1003 5.02 3.53 -19.54
N THR A 1004 4.71 2.25 -19.80
CA THR A 1004 3.86 1.82 -20.92
C THR A 1004 2.80 0.85 -20.44
N TYR A 1005 1.54 1.28 -20.53
CA TYR A 1005 0.36 0.53 -20.10
C TYR A 1005 0.11 -0.74 -20.94
N ASN A 1006 -0.82 -1.56 -20.49
CA ASN A 1006 -1.29 -2.76 -21.20
C ASN A 1006 -1.88 -2.46 -22.58
N ASN A 1007 -2.48 -1.28 -22.77
CA ASN A 1007 -3.01 -0.83 -24.06
C ASN A 1007 -1.93 -0.33 -25.04
N GLY A 1008 -0.66 -0.26 -24.61
CA GLY A 1008 0.47 0.18 -25.43
C GLY A 1008 0.71 1.70 -25.47
N GLN A 1009 -0.08 2.51 -24.76
CA GLN A 1009 0.20 3.94 -24.56
C GLN A 1009 1.31 4.14 -23.52
N SER A 1010 2.09 5.21 -23.67
CA SER A 1010 3.15 5.58 -22.75
C SER A 1010 2.91 6.96 -22.16
N GLU A 1011 3.23 7.14 -20.88
CA GLU A 1011 3.06 8.37 -20.13
C GLU A 1011 4.31 8.65 -19.29
N LEU A 1012 4.59 9.93 -19.02
CA LEU A 1012 5.65 10.38 -18.14
C LEU A 1012 5.09 10.58 -16.72
N THR A 1013 5.82 10.13 -15.72
CA THR A 1013 5.41 10.18 -14.32
C THR A 1013 6.09 11.34 -13.59
N TYR A 1014 5.32 12.10 -12.81
CA TYR A 1014 5.76 13.32 -12.14
C TYR A 1014 5.29 13.38 -10.67
N SER A 1015 5.45 12.29 -9.93
CA SER A 1015 4.66 12.04 -8.72
C SER A 1015 4.74 13.09 -7.63
N SER A 1016 5.91 13.69 -7.35
CA SER A 1016 5.95 14.78 -6.36
C SER A 1016 5.10 16.00 -6.77
N ARG A 1017 4.96 16.26 -8.08
CA ARG A 1017 4.15 17.36 -8.62
C ARG A 1017 2.66 17.01 -8.58
N THR A 1018 2.31 15.80 -8.99
CA THR A 1018 0.93 15.29 -8.93
C THR A 1018 0.42 15.25 -7.49
N VAL A 1019 1.25 14.76 -6.55
CA VAL A 1019 0.92 14.73 -5.12
C VAL A 1019 0.70 16.14 -4.60
N LYS A 1020 1.60 17.12 -4.86
CA LYS A 1020 1.37 18.52 -4.47
C LYS A 1020 -0.01 19.00 -4.93
N GLN A 1021 -0.30 18.88 -6.22
CA GLN A 1021 -1.56 19.35 -6.81
C GLN A 1021 -2.78 18.67 -6.15
N CYS A 1022 -2.79 17.34 -6.06
CA CYS A 1022 -3.91 16.59 -5.49
C CYS A 1022 -4.09 16.86 -4.00
N PHE A 1023 -3.00 17.04 -3.25
CA PHE A 1023 -3.01 17.17 -1.80
C PHE A 1023 -3.33 18.60 -1.33
N SER A 1024 -3.08 19.60 -2.18
CA SER A 1024 -3.53 20.99 -1.97
C SER A 1024 -4.95 21.24 -2.50
N SER A 1025 -5.45 20.40 -3.42
CA SER A 1025 -6.75 20.63 -4.05
C SER A 1025 -7.94 20.71 -3.07
N HIS A 1026 -8.96 21.46 -3.50
CA HIS A 1026 -10.22 21.64 -2.77
C HIS A 1026 -10.03 22.22 -1.37
N PHE A 1027 -9.21 23.29 -1.24
CA PHE A 1027 -8.99 24.02 0.01
C PHE A 1027 -8.21 23.24 1.07
N ARG A 1028 -7.45 22.22 0.65
CA ARG A 1028 -6.60 21.43 1.53
C ARG A 1028 -5.25 22.11 1.67
N THR A 1029 -4.65 22.03 2.84
CA THR A 1029 -3.29 22.54 3.08
C THR A 1029 -2.33 21.37 3.02
N PHE A 1030 -1.37 21.40 2.09
CA PHE A 1030 -0.37 20.35 1.95
C PHE A 1030 0.91 20.67 2.73
N GLU A 1031 1.24 19.80 3.69
CA GLU A 1031 2.44 19.91 4.53
C GLU A 1031 3.28 18.62 4.43
N GLY A 1032 4.25 18.59 3.53
CA GLY A 1032 5.15 17.44 3.35
C GLY A 1032 6.36 17.43 4.29
N HIS A 1033 6.79 16.23 4.68
CA HIS A 1033 7.92 16.02 5.60
C HIS A 1033 8.81 14.85 5.16
N CYS A 1034 10.13 14.99 5.34
CA CYS A 1034 11.11 13.94 5.08
C CYS A 1034 11.84 13.48 6.33
N LEU A 1035 11.92 14.32 7.37
CA LEU A 1035 12.45 13.93 8.68
C LEU A 1035 11.42 13.11 9.47
N TRP A 1036 11.89 12.09 10.20
CA TRP A 1036 11.03 11.26 11.04
C TRP A 1036 10.34 12.07 12.13
N ASP A 1037 11.07 12.91 12.87
CA ASP A 1037 10.49 13.68 13.98
C ASP A 1037 9.41 14.65 13.50
N ALA A 1038 9.58 15.20 12.28
CA ALA A 1038 8.61 16.08 11.66
C ALA A 1038 7.36 15.35 11.21
N HIS A 1039 7.54 14.25 10.50
CA HIS A 1039 6.45 13.38 10.12
C HIS A 1039 5.66 12.88 11.34
N LEU A 1040 6.35 12.46 12.40
CA LEU A 1040 5.73 11.99 13.63
C LEU A 1040 4.91 13.08 14.32
N GLN A 1041 5.44 14.31 14.39
CA GLN A 1041 4.69 15.43 14.97
C GLN A 1041 3.41 15.68 14.18
N GLU A 1042 3.49 15.72 12.84
CA GLU A 1042 2.33 16.05 12.02
C GLU A 1042 1.26 14.95 12.05
N MET A 1043 1.66 13.68 12.00
CA MET A 1043 0.74 12.56 12.17
C MET A 1043 0.03 12.60 13.53
N ASN A 1044 0.73 12.98 14.61
CA ASN A 1044 0.16 13.08 15.96
C ASN A 1044 -0.71 14.33 16.18
N ASN A 1045 -0.45 15.42 15.44
CA ASN A 1045 -1.35 16.57 15.39
C ASN A 1045 -2.70 16.19 14.75
N GLY A 1046 -2.66 15.23 13.82
CA GLY A 1046 -3.77 14.71 13.04
C GLY A 1046 -3.78 15.35 11.65
N VAL A 1047 -4.10 14.55 10.64
CA VAL A 1047 -4.23 14.97 9.23
C VAL A 1047 -5.40 14.22 8.60
N SER A 1048 -5.97 14.72 7.50
CA SER A 1048 -6.99 13.96 6.77
C SER A 1048 -6.40 12.87 5.88
N VAL A 1049 -5.22 13.12 5.31
CA VAL A 1049 -4.58 12.23 4.34
C VAL A 1049 -3.07 12.19 4.57
N PHE A 1050 -2.50 10.98 4.47
CA PHE A 1050 -1.07 10.73 4.48
C PHE A 1050 -0.66 9.84 3.29
N TYR A 1051 0.38 10.23 2.55
CA TYR A 1051 1.03 9.39 1.55
C TYR A 1051 2.50 9.13 1.83
N TYR A 1052 2.91 7.87 1.85
CA TYR A 1052 4.31 7.44 1.89
C TYR A 1052 4.76 6.95 0.51
N SER A 1053 5.90 7.43 0.02
CA SER A 1053 6.58 6.84 -1.15
C SER A 1053 8.04 6.59 -0.85
N GLY A 1054 8.46 5.32 -0.85
CA GLY A 1054 9.81 4.96 -0.42
C GLY A 1054 10.08 3.48 -0.35
N HIS A 1055 11.16 3.11 0.34
CA HIS A 1055 11.46 1.70 0.58
C HIS A 1055 10.48 1.09 1.57
N GLY A 1056 9.90 -0.06 1.24
CA GLY A 1056 9.02 -0.79 2.16
C GLY A 1056 9.77 -1.64 3.18
N THR A 1057 11.11 -1.67 3.12
CA THR A 1057 12.03 -2.42 4.01
C THR A 1057 11.58 -3.87 4.30
N GLY A 1058 10.99 -4.55 3.31
CA GLY A 1058 10.44 -5.91 3.46
C GLY A 1058 9.14 -5.99 4.26
N GLY A 1059 8.47 -4.86 4.51
CA GLY A 1059 7.32 -4.74 5.41
C GLY A 1059 7.70 -4.45 6.87
N SER A 1060 8.96 -4.11 7.16
CA SER A 1060 9.46 -3.95 8.54
C SER A 1060 9.39 -2.52 9.10
N GLY A 1061 9.31 -1.50 8.26
CA GLY A 1061 9.32 -0.10 8.67
C GLY A 1061 9.34 0.86 7.50
N ILE A 1062 9.57 2.14 7.82
CA ILE A 1062 9.58 3.26 6.87
C ILE A 1062 10.98 3.87 6.75
N SER A 1063 11.23 4.53 5.62
CA SER A 1063 12.46 5.29 5.36
C SER A 1063 12.25 6.79 5.61
N ALA A 1064 13.27 7.47 6.13
CA ALA A 1064 13.29 8.90 6.40
C ALA A 1064 14.65 9.52 6.00
N GLN A 1065 14.70 10.85 5.89
CA GLN A 1065 15.94 11.59 5.70
C GLN A 1065 16.70 11.64 7.03
N TYR A 1066 18.00 11.34 7.00
CA TYR A 1066 18.85 11.59 8.17
C TYR A 1066 18.97 13.08 8.44
N TYR A 1067 18.79 13.46 9.71
CA TYR A 1067 19.15 14.80 10.19
C TYR A 1067 20.66 15.06 10.08
N GLN A 1068 21.47 14.07 10.45
CA GLN A 1068 22.92 14.05 10.29
C GLN A 1068 23.40 12.59 10.36
N THR A 1069 24.38 12.21 9.53
CA THR A 1069 24.91 10.84 9.55
C THR A 1069 26.39 10.80 9.17
N GLU A 1070 27.17 9.96 9.86
CA GLU A 1070 28.59 9.73 9.56
C GLU A 1070 28.80 8.98 8.23
N HIS A 1071 27.75 8.39 7.68
CA HIS A 1071 27.75 7.67 6.41
C HIS A 1071 27.60 8.57 5.18
N CYS A 1072 27.36 9.87 5.38
CA CYS A 1072 27.31 10.88 4.34
C CYS A 1072 28.71 11.39 3.98
N ASN A 1073 28.92 11.82 2.73
CA ASN A 1073 30.09 12.56 2.25
C ASN A 1073 30.33 13.87 3.03
N TYR A 1074 29.31 14.38 3.73
CA TYR A 1074 29.34 15.60 4.54
C TYR A 1074 28.85 15.32 5.97
N PRO A 1075 29.62 14.57 6.79
CA PRO A 1075 29.15 14.04 8.07
C PRO A 1075 28.89 15.12 9.12
N GLU A 1076 29.47 16.32 8.96
CA GLU A 1076 29.23 17.47 9.84
C GLU A 1076 28.01 18.31 9.42
N GLN A 1077 27.40 18.03 8.26
CA GLN A 1077 26.27 18.78 7.75
C GLN A 1077 24.97 18.34 8.43
N ILE A 1078 24.19 19.35 8.85
CA ILE A 1078 22.80 19.17 9.28
C ILE A 1078 21.91 19.31 8.03
N TRP A 1079 21.12 18.29 7.77
CA TRP A 1079 20.14 18.25 6.69
C TRP A 1079 18.77 18.63 7.25
N TRP A 1080 18.04 19.47 6.52
CA TRP A 1080 16.77 20.02 6.99
C TRP A 1080 15.58 19.23 6.44
N ASP A 1081 14.43 19.45 7.07
CA ASP A 1081 13.17 18.92 6.59
C ASP A 1081 12.73 19.58 5.29
N ALA A 1082 11.85 18.90 4.56
CA ALA A 1082 11.37 19.35 3.26
C ALA A 1082 10.08 18.65 2.85
N TRP A 1083 9.31 19.28 1.96
CA TRP A 1083 8.07 18.72 1.42
C TRP A 1083 8.27 17.44 0.58
N ARG A 1084 9.50 17.20 0.09
CA ARG A 1084 9.89 15.98 -0.62
C ARG A 1084 11.39 15.68 -0.46
N GLY A 1085 11.74 14.42 -0.58
CA GLY A 1085 13.09 13.90 -0.37
C GLY A 1085 14.02 14.25 -1.53
N TYR A 1086 15.30 14.44 -1.25
CA TYR A 1086 16.30 14.96 -2.19
C TYR A 1086 17.61 14.17 -2.25
N SER A 1087 17.57 12.88 -1.83
CA SER A 1087 18.57 11.78 -1.89
C SER A 1087 20.01 12.07 -2.34
N GLY A 1088 20.23 12.88 -3.38
CA GLY A 1088 21.52 13.46 -3.78
C GLY A 1088 22.17 14.43 -2.79
N TYR A 1089 21.83 14.41 -1.49
CA TYR A 1089 22.53 15.19 -0.45
C TYR A 1089 24.03 14.80 -0.35
N ASP A 1090 24.38 13.54 -0.66
CA ASP A 1090 25.77 13.10 -0.81
C ASP A 1090 26.49 13.76 -2.00
N ARG A 1091 25.70 14.32 -2.92
CA ARG A 1091 26.13 15.18 -4.00
C ARG A 1091 25.71 16.64 -3.77
N TRP A 1092 25.63 17.10 -2.52
CA TRP A 1092 25.32 18.49 -2.15
C TRP A 1092 24.06 19.06 -2.85
N ARG A 1093 23.11 18.19 -3.21
CA ARG A 1093 21.79 18.59 -3.73
C ARG A 1093 20.84 18.88 -2.58
N ILE A 1094 19.81 19.68 -2.88
CA ILE A 1094 18.72 20.05 -1.97
C ILE A 1094 17.37 19.82 -2.64
N VAL A 1095 16.27 19.97 -1.89
CA VAL A 1095 14.88 19.77 -2.35
C VAL A 1095 14.50 20.50 -3.64
N ARG A 1096 15.10 21.67 -3.91
CA ARG A 1096 14.81 22.44 -5.14
C ARG A 1096 15.33 21.78 -6.41
N ASN A 1097 16.29 20.87 -6.31
CA ASN A 1097 16.82 20.15 -7.46
C ASN A 1097 15.75 19.14 -7.93
N ASN A 1098 14.96 19.53 -8.92
CA ASN A 1098 14.03 18.61 -9.59
C ASN A 1098 14.74 17.38 -10.15
N GLY A 1099 13.94 16.36 -10.46
CA GLY A 1099 14.41 15.08 -10.95
C GLY A 1099 14.12 13.97 -9.96
N LYS A 1100 14.36 12.75 -10.43
CA LYS A 1100 14.17 11.53 -9.65
C LYS A 1100 14.94 11.60 -8.34
N SER A 1101 14.27 11.24 -7.25
CA SER A 1101 14.90 11.04 -5.94
C SER A 1101 14.93 9.55 -5.61
N TRP A 1102 16.08 9.05 -5.16
CA TRP A 1102 16.27 7.65 -4.84
C TRP A 1102 17.26 7.46 -3.69
N TYR A 1103 16.74 7.29 -2.48
CA TYR A 1103 17.50 6.85 -1.32
C TYR A 1103 17.79 5.36 -1.42
N ASN A 1104 18.90 4.93 -0.80
CA ASN A 1104 19.38 3.55 -0.82
C ASN A 1104 19.55 3.01 0.60
N PRO A 1105 19.55 1.67 0.76
CA PRO A 1105 19.88 1.03 2.02
C PRO A 1105 21.38 1.01 2.35
N GLU A 1106 22.20 1.63 1.51
CA GLU A 1106 23.64 1.79 1.70
C GLU A 1106 24.12 3.13 1.13
N PRO A 1107 25.27 3.65 1.60
CA PRO A 1107 25.87 4.85 1.01
C PRO A 1107 26.35 4.62 -0.44
N PRO A 1108 26.30 5.66 -1.30
CA PRO A 1108 25.76 6.99 -1.04
C PRO A 1108 24.22 7.03 -1.10
N SER A 1109 23.63 8.03 -0.45
CA SER A 1109 22.20 8.32 -0.32
C SER A 1109 21.45 7.40 0.65
N LEU A 1110 22.12 6.99 1.73
CA LEU A 1110 21.56 6.17 2.79
C LEU A 1110 20.34 6.82 3.46
N TYR A 1111 19.20 6.14 3.53
CA TYR A 1111 18.05 6.59 4.32
C TYR A 1111 18.15 6.16 5.79
N ASP A 1112 17.48 6.90 6.67
CA ASP A 1112 17.20 6.51 8.05
C ASP A 1112 16.02 5.54 8.10
N ILE A 1113 16.07 4.53 8.97
CA ILE A 1113 15.02 3.50 9.07
C ILE A 1113 14.29 3.60 10.40
N ILE A 1114 12.96 3.60 10.32
CA ILE A 1114 12.08 3.56 11.49
C ILE A 1114 11.26 2.29 11.40
N GLN A 1115 11.61 1.32 12.24
CA GLN A 1115 10.92 0.04 12.32
C GLN A 1115 9.50 0.23 12.89
N TYR A 1116 8.52 -0.51 12.37
CA TYR A 1116 7.11 -0.42 12.76
C TYR A 1116 6.80 -0.59 14.26
N ASP A 1117 7.64 -1.25 15.08
CA ASP A 1117 7.53 -1.23 16.56
C ASP A 1117 7.60 0.19 17.10
N HIS A 1118 8.52 0.97 16.54
CA HIS A 1118 8.74 2.33 16.98
C HIS A 1118 7.70 3.27 16.41
N VAL A 1119 7.22 3.02 15.19
CA VAL A 1119 6.07 3.73 14.64
C VAL A 1119 4.85 3.50 15.54
N ASP A 1120 4.50 2.24 15.82
CA ASP A 1120 3.37 1.86 16.68
C ASP A 1120 3.48 2.47 18.10
N ARG A 1121 4.67 2.43 18.71
CA ARG A 1121 4.88 2.99 20.05
C ARG A 1121 4.80 4.52 20.11
N LEU A 1122 5.17 5.21 19.03
CA LEU A 1122 5.31 6.67 19.02
C LEU A 1122 4.09 7.40 18.45
N LEU A 1123 3.31 6.72 17.60
CA LEU A 1123 2.04 7.25 17.14
C LEU A 1123 1.04 7.33 18.30
N GLY A 1124 0.18 8.34 18.21
CA GLY A 1124 -1.06 8.43 18.97
C GLY A 1124 -2.26 8.36 18.03
N ASN A 1125 -3.40 8.89 18.47
CA ASN A 1125 -4.62 8.90 17.66
C ASN A 1125 -4.45 9.69 16.35
N LEU A 1126 -4.61 9.02 15.22
CA LEU A 1126 -4.53 9.58 13.85
C LEU A 1126 -5.82 10.25 13.38
N LYS A 1127 -6.89 10.22 14.18
CA LYS A 1127 -8.13 11.00 14.00
C LYS A 1127 -8.78 10.80 12.63
N SER A 1128 -8.91 9.54 12.21
CA SER A 1128 -9.49 9.15 10.92
C SER A 1128 -8.69 9.59 9.69
N CYS A 1129 -7.36 9.67 9.80
CA CYS A 1129 -6.47 9.83 8.65
C CYS A 1129 -6.66 8.69 7.63
N ALA A 1130 -6.74 9.03 6.33
CA ALA A 1130 -6.65 8.09 5.23
C ALA A 1130 -5.18 7.87 4.84
N VAL A 1131 -4.70 6.62 4.90
CA VAL A 1131 -3.28 6.29 4.74
C VAL A 1131 -3.02 5.60 3.40
N PHE A 1132 -2.10 6.14 2.62
CA PHE A 1132 -1.70 5.66 1.30
C PHE A 1132 -0.21 5.32 1.28
N TYR A 1133 0.16 4.22 0.62
CA TYR A 1133 1.51 3.66 0.65
C TYR A 1133 1.98 3.14 -0.71
N GLN A 1134 3.06 3.72 -1.21
CA GLN A 1134 3.87 3.22 -2.30
C GLN A 1134 5.15 2.63 -1.71
N SER A 1135 5.19 1.30 -1.55
CA SER A 1135 6.34 0.61 -1.00
C SER A 1135 6.27 -0.91 -1.21
N CYS A 1136 7.42 -1.58 -1.29
CA CYS A 1136 7.43 -3.04 -1.44
C CYS A 1136 6.93 -3.76 -0.17
N SER A 1137 6.01 -4.72 -0.36
CA SER A 1137 5.51 -5.73 0.58
C SER A 1137 4.89 -5.23 1.89
N THR A 1138 4.77 -3.90 2.10
CA THR A 1138 4.21 -3.34 3.33
C THR A 1138 2.78 -3.79 3.58
N GLY A 1139 1.94 -3.84 2.53
CA GLY A 1139 0.54 -4.26 2.62
C GLY A 1139 0.33 -5.73 3.03
N ASP A 1140 1.35 -6.58 2.86
CA ASP A 1140 1.32 -7.97 3.33
C ASP A 1140 1.95 -8.12 4.72
N GLY A 1141 2.76 -7.14 5.14
CA GLY A 1141 3.38 -7.07 6.46
C GLY A 1141 2.43 -6.58 7.56
N TYR A 1142 3.01 -5.95 8.59
CA TYR A 1142 2.27 -5.38 9.72
C TYR A 1142 1.98 -3.89 9.58
N GLY A 1143 2.60 -3.20 8.62
CA GLY A 1143 2.45 -1.76 8.41
C GLY A 1143 0.98 -1.27 8.41
N PRO A 1144 0.06 -1.89 7.65
CA PRO A 1144 -1.34 -1.46 7.64
C PRO A 1144 -2.00 -1.48 9.01
N MET A 1145 -1.72 -2.53 9.80
CA MET A 1145 -2.32 -2.68 11.12
C MET A 1145 -1.84 -1.59 12.07
N VAL A 1146 -0.55 -1.23 12.03
CA VAL A 1146 -0.02 -0.13 12.86
C VAL A 1146 -0.81 1.16 12.67
N TYR A 1147 -1.20 1.51 11.44
CA TYR A 1147 -1.99 2.74 11.24
C TYR A 1147 -3.45 2.57 11.67
N LEU A 1148 -4.06 1.42 11.38
CA LEU A 1148 -5.45 1.13 11.76
C LEU A 1148 -5.63 1.03 13.28
N ASP A 1149 -4.64 0.48 13.99
CA ASP A 1149 -4.59 0.37 15.46
C ASP A 1149 -4.65 1.75 16.12
N HIS A 1150 -4.10 2.77 15.45
CA HIS A 1150 -4.01 4.16 15.90
C HIS A 1150 -5.12 5.07 15.35
N GLY A 1151 -6.19 4.50 14.78
CA GLY A 1151 -7.38 5.26 14.39
C GLY A 1151 -7.34 5.86 12.99
N ALA A 1152 -6.52 5.33 12.08
CA ALA A 1152 -6.70 5.57 10.64
C ALA A 1152 -8.07 5.05 10.17
N VAL A 1153 -8.68 5.69 9.17
CA VAL A 1153 -9.97 5.26 8.61
C VAL A 1153 -9.80 4.15 7.55
N LEU A 1154 -8.68 4.18 6.81
CA LEU A 1154 -8.36 3.22 5.77
C LEU A 1154 -6.85 3.12 5.58
N TRP A 1155 -6.39 2.01 5.00
CA TRP A 1155 -5.04 1.86 4.47
C TRP A 1155 -5.06 1.33 3.04
N TYR A 1156 -4.26 1.92 2.15
CA TYR A 1156 -4.08 1.47 0.76
C TYR A 1156 -2.59 1.37 0.42
N GLY A 1157 -2.20 0.33 -0.33
CA GLY A 1157 -0.81 0.21 -0.80
C GLY A 1157 -0.41 -1.18 -1.27
N ASN A 1158 0.87 -1.35 -1.63
CA ASN A 1158 1.34 -2.60 -2.23
C ASN A 1158 1.62 -3.71 -1.19
N ALA A 1159 1.03 -4.88 -1.41
CA ALA A 1159 1.31 -6.16 -0.73
C ALA A 1159 2.23 -7.08 -1.56
N GLY A 1160 2.95 -6.50 -2.51
CA GLY A 1160 3.97 -7.13 -3.37
C GLY A 1160 5.03 -6.09 -3.74
N SER A 1161 5.66 -6.21 -4.91
CA SER A 1161 6.65 -5.22 -5.36
C SER A 1161 6.00 -3.88 -5.75
N GLY A 1162 6.37 -2.76 -5.12
CA GLY A 1162 6.02 -1.43 -5.62
C GLY A 1162 7.07 -0.95 -6.61
N LEU A 1163 6.80 -1.04 -7.92
CA LEU A 1163 7.80 -0.77 -8.97
C LEU A 1163 7.77 0.69 -9.42
N CYS A 1164 8.90 1.39 -9.36
CA CYS A 1164 9.03 2.73 -9.92
C CYS A 1164 9.41 2.71 -11.42
N PRO A 1165 8.78 3.51 -12.30
CA PRO A 1165 7.78 4.56 -12.05
C PRO A 1165 6.31 4.10 -12.15
N GLU A 1166 6.08 2.79 -12.18
CA GLU A 1166 4.78 2.20 -12.53
C GLU A 1166 3.73 2.34 -11.43
N ALA A 1167 4.07 1.94 -10.21
CA ALA A 1167 3.22 2.08 -9.04
C ALA A 1167 3.00 3.55 -8.70
N ASP A 1168 4.04 4.40 -8.89
CA ASP A 1168 3.92 5.84 -8.71
C ASP A 1168 2.92 6.45 -9.72
N LEU A 1169 2.95 6.02 -11.00
CA LEU A 1169 2.00 6.48 -12.00
C LEU A 1169 0.56 6.02 -11.71
N MET A 1170 0.41 4.80 -11.20
CA MET A 1170 -0.89 4.28 -10.77
C MET A 1170 -1.45 5.10 -9.60
N ASP A 1171 -0.60 5.41 -8.61
CA ASP A 1171 -0.97 6.22 -7.45
C ASP A 1171 -1.29 7.68 -7.87
N ASP A 1172 -0.53 8.27 -8.80
CA ASP A 1172 -0.82 9.58 -9.39
C ASP A 1172 -2.26 9.63 -9.96
N LYS A 1173 -2.64 8.65 -10.79
CA LYS A 1173 -4.00 8.55 -11.37
C LYS A 1173 -5.08 8.24 -10.33
N PHE A 1174 -4.74 7.42 -9.35
CA PHE A 1174 -5.60 7.16 -8.20
C PHE A 1174 -5.89 8.44 -7.40
N PHE A 1175 -4.88 9.28 -7.16
CA PHE A 1175 -5.05 10.56 -6.46
C PHE A 1175 -5.82 11.58 -7.30
N GLU A 1176 -5.60 11.65 -8.62
CA GLU A 1176 -6.45 12.46 -9.50
C GLU A 1176 -7.93 12.06 -9.36
N GLY A 1177 -8.24 10.75 -9.39
CA GLY A 1177 -9.60 10.24 -9.22
C GLY A 1177 -10.22 10.53 -7.85
N THR A 1178 -9.48 10.29 -6.77
CA THR A 1178 -10.01 10.42 -5.40
C THR A 1178 -10.01 11.85 -4.88
N MET A 1179 -8.93 12.60 -5.09
CA MET A 1179 -8.70 13.91 -4.47
C MET A 1179 -9.27 15.06 -5.30
N LEU A 1180 -9.16 14.99 -6.64
CA LEU A 1180 -9.68 16.03 -7.54
C LEU A 1180 -11.13 15.76 -7.98
N HIS A 1181 -11.48 14.51 -8.23
CA HIS A 1181 -12.79 14.14 -8.78
C HIS A 1181 -13.77 13.53 -7.77
N GLY A 1182 -13.31 13.20 -6.55
CA GLY A 1182 -14.16 12.71 -5.49
C GLY A 1182 -14.73 11.31 -5.73
N GLU A 1183 -14.02 10.49 -6.51
CA GLU A 1183 -14.34 9.07 -6.68
C GLU A 1183 -14.06 8.30 -5.40
N THR A 1184 -14.75 7.19 -5.21
CA THR A 1184 -14.44 6.30 -4.08
C THR A 1184 -13.07 5.65 -4.29
N VAL A 1185 -12.39 5.31 -3.19
CA VAL A 1185 -11.06 4.68 -3.23
C VAL A 1185 -11.06 3.42 -4.11
N GLY A 1186 -12.09 2.57 -4.00
CA GLY A 1186 -12.23 1.36 -4.81
C GLY A 1186 -12.45 1.66 -6.29
N GLN A 1187 -13.30 2.64 -6.63
CA GLN A 1187 -13.60 3.00 -8.02
C GLN A 1187 -12.36 3.56 -8.72
N ALA A 1188 -11.65 4.50 -8.08
CA ALA A 1188 -10.44 5.10 -8.64
C ALA A 1188 -9.37 4.04 -8.93
N TYR A 1189 -9.08 3.18 -7.96
CA TYR A 1189 -8.07 2.13 -8.12
C TYR A 1189 -8.47 1.09 -9.18
N SER A 1190 -9.76 0.73 -9.26
CA SER A 1190 -10.25 -0.32 -10.17
C SER A 1190 -9.97 -0.05 -11.66
N LYS A 1191 -9.97 1.23 -12.06
CA LYS A 1191 -9.71 1.68 -13.45
C LYS A 1191 -8.28 1.44 -13.87
N GLU A 1192 -7.35 1.58 -12.92
CA GLU A 1192 -5.94 1.45 -13.19
C GLU A 1192 -5.49 -0.02 -13.24
N VAL A 1193 -6.20 -0.93 -12.57
CA VAL A 1193 -5.84 -2.37 -12.56
C VAL A 1193 -5.74 -2.94 -13.98
N TRP A 1194 -6.66 -2.60 -14.88
CA TRP A 1194 -6.61 -3.10 -16.26
C TRP A 1194 -5.43 -2.53 -17.06
N LEU A 1195 -5.09 -1.27 -16.82
CA LEU A 1195 -3.99 -0.58 -17.49
C LEU A 1195 -2.62 -1.08 -17.03
N HIS A 1196 -2.52 -1.47 -15.76
CA HIS A 1196 -1.27 -1.81 -15.10
C HIS A 1196 -1.06 -3.32 -14.91
N TYR A 1197 -2.06 -4.03 -14.42
CA TYR A 1197 -1.97 -5.41 -13.91
C TYR A 1197 -2.86 -6.40 -14.69
N ARG A 1198 -2.88 -7.65 -14.21
CA ARG A 1198 -3.86 -8.66 -14.63
C ARG A 1198 -5.22 -8.35 -14.01
N ASP A 1199 -6.14 -7.84 -14.81
CA ASP A 1199 -7.53 -7.66 -14.44
C ASP A 1199 -8.32 -8.98 -14.58
N PHE A 1200 -8.54 -9.66 -13.45
CA PHE A 1200 -9.28 -10.92 -13.39
C PHE A 1200 -10.79 -10.74 -13.55
N THR A 1201 -11.31 -9.51 -13.41
CA THR A 1201 -12.73 -9.21 -13.56
C THR A 1201 -13.17 -9.20 -15.02
N THR A 1202 -12.23 -8.92 -15.94
CA THR A 1202 -12.46 -8.94 -17.40
C THR A 1202 -11.92 -10.20 -18.06
N LEU A 1203 -10.84 -10.79 -17.53
CA LEU A 1203 -10.10 -11.94 -18.09
C LEU A 1203 -9.68 -11.77 -19.55
N ASP A 1204 -9.70 -10.54 -20.08
CA ASP A 1204 -9.41 -10.32 -21.49
C ASP A 1204 -7.90 -10.47 -21.77
N PRO A 1205 -7.50 -10.86 -22.99
CA PRO A 1205 -6.10 -11.13 -23.29
C PRO A 1205 -5.16 -9.92 -23.16
N VAL A 1206 -5.66 -8.69 -23.27
CA VAL A 1206 -4.83 -7.46 -23.20
C VAL A 1206 -4.37 -7.22 -21.77
N ALA A 1207 -5.26 -7.30 -20.78
CA ALA A 1207 -4.84 -7.20 -19.38
C ALA A 1207 -4.04 -8.42 -18.92
N MET A 1208 -4.39 -9.64 -19.39
CA MET A 1208 -3.71 -10.88 -18.97
C MET A 1208 -2.25 -10.99 -19.43
N TYR A 1209 -1.93 -10.45 -20.61
CA TYR A 1209 -0.63 -10.63 -21.28
C TYR A 1209 -0.08 -9.32 -21.88
N GLY A 1210 -0.57 -8.17 -21.41
CA GLY A 1210 -0.15 -6.85 -21.87
C GLY A 1210 1.28 -6.48 -21.49
N SER A 1211 1.77 -5.38 -22.05
CA SER A 1211 3.16 -4.94 -21.86
C SER A 1211 3.48 -4.60 -20.39
N SER A 1212 2.53 -3.98 -19.69
CA SER A 1212 2.68 -3.59 -18.29
C SER A 1212 2.67 -4.84 -17.40
N THR A 1213 1.61 -5.65 -17.51
CA THR A 1213 1.43 -6.91 -16.80
C THR A 1213 2.64 -7.83 -16.87
N ASN A 1214 3.27 -7.99 -18.04
CA ASN A 1214 4.42 -8.88 -18.21
C ASN A 1214 5.70 -8.41 -17.49
N ARG A 1215 5.67 -7.24 -16.83
CA ARG A 1215 6.81 -6.64 -16.12
C ARG A 1215 6.54 -6.43 -14.63
N ILE A 1216 5.32 -6.69 -14.16
CA ILE A 1216 4.88 -6.40 -12.80
C ILE A 1216 4.30 -7.66 -12.20
N THR A 1217 4.53 -7.83 -10.90
CA THR A 1217 4.10 -9.01 -10.15
C THR A 1217 3.42 -8.65 -8.83
N THR A 1218 2.99 -7.41 -8.66
CA THR A 1218 2.46 -6.91 -7.37
C THR A 1218 0.99 -7.23 -7.14
N MET A 1219 0.58 -7.15 -5.88
CA MET A 1219 -0.82 -7.02 -5.47
C MET A 1219 -0.91 -5.72 -4.68
N GLN A 1220 -1.91 -4.90 -4.93
CA GLN A 1220 -2.19 -3.71 -4.15
C GLN A 1220 -3.57 -3.84 -3.52
N CYS A 1221 -3.67 -3.39 -2.27
CA CYS A 1221 -4.80 -3.69 -1.41
C CYS A 1221 -5.42 -2.44 -0.78
N ILE A 1222 -6.69 -2.59 -0.38
CA ILE A 1222 -7.48 -1.61 0.35
C ILE A 1222 -7.94 -2.29 1.63
N TYR A 1223 -7.37 -1.90 2.77
CA TYR A 1223 -7.85 -2.29 4.08
C TYR A 1223 -8.79 -1.21 4.62
N GLY A 1224 -10.10 -1.48 4.58
CA GLY A 1224 -11.16 -0.50 4.82
C GLY A 1224 -12.36 -0.72 3.91
N ASP A 1225 -13.38 0.12 4.06
CA ASP A 1225 -14.52 0.18 3.14
C ASP A 1225 -14.05 0.76 1.79
N PRO A 1226 -14.17 0.03 0.66
CA PRO A 1226 -13.69 0.51 -0.63
C PRO A 1226 -14.58 1.61 -1.23
N THR A 1227 -15.74 1.90 -0.66
CA THR A 1227 -16.63 2.98 -1.11
C THR A 1227 -16.35 4.31 -0.42
N LEU A 1228 -15.34 4.37 0.46
CA LEU A 1228 -14.98 5.61 1.14
C LEU A 1228 -14.62 6.71 0.13
N VAL A 1229 -15.22 7.89 0.33
CA VAL A 1229 -14.82 9.14 -0.34
C VAL A 1229 -13.94 9.91 0.63
N ILE A 1230 -12.80 10.41 0.16
CA ILE A 1230 -11.85 11.13 1.01
C ILE A 1230 -12.39 12.52 1.38
N PHE A 1231 -12.22 12.90 2.65
CA PHE A 1231 -12.67 14.18 3.16
C PHE A 1231 -12.19 15.36 2.29
N SER A 1232 -13.10 16.30 2.06
CA SER A 1232 -12.80 17.62 1.49
C SER A 1232 -13.23 18.70 2.49
N PRO A 1233 -12.45 19.77 2.66
CA PRO A 1233 -12.84 20.98 3.41
C PRO A 1233 -14.18 21.59 2.96
N GLU A 1234 -14.68 21.27 1.77
CA GLU A 1234 -16.01 21.65 1.29
C GLU A 1234 -17.16 20.95 2.05
N TRP A 1235 -16.90 19.86 2.75
CA TRP A 1235 -17.91 19.12 3.51
C TRP A 1235 -18.46 19.97 4.67
N THR A 1236 -19.75 19.79 4.93
CA THR A 1236 -20.43 20.44 6.05
C THR A 1236 -20.54 19.50 7.23
N GLU A 1237 -20.11 19.95 8.42
CA GLU A 1237 -20.24 19.19 9.68
C GLU A 1237 -21.71 18.81 9.93
N PRO A 1238 -22.07 17.52 9.96
CA PRO A 1238 -23.44 17.10 10.23
C PRO A 1238 -23.85 17.44 11.66
N ALA A 1239 -25.08 17.88 11.89
CA ALA A 1239 -25.56 18.17 13.24
C ALA A 1239 -26.10 16.90 13.94
N PRO A 1240 -25.74 16.64 15.21
CA PRO A 1240 -26.23 15.47 15.92
C PRO A 1240 -27.66 15.67 16.43
N ILE A 1241 -28.42 14.57 16.50
CA ILE A 1241 -29.70 14.51 17.20
C ILE A 1241 -29.56 13.81 18.55
N MET A 1242 -30.41 14.18 19.50
CA MET A 1242 -30.55 13.43 20.75
C MET A 1242 -31.18 12.07 20.44
N GLY A 1243 -30.59 11.01 20.97
CA GLY A 1243 -31.04 9.65 20.71
C GLY A 1243 -31.95 9.03 21.76
#